data_AF-A0A7X6ZAQ3-F1
#
_entry.id   AF-A0A7X6ZAQ3-F1
#
_cell.length_a   1.000
_cell.length_b   1.000
_cell.length_c   1.000
_cell.angle_alpha   90.00
_cell.angle_beta   90.00
_cell.angle_gamma   90.00
#
_symmetry.space_group_name_H-M   'P 1'
#
loop_
_entity.id
_entity.type
_entity.pdbx_description
1 polymer ?
#
loop_
_entity_poly.entity_id
_entity_poly.type
_entity_poly.pdbx_seq_one_letter_code
_entity_poly.pdbx_strand_id
1 'polypeptide(L)'
;MTLLDDSFPESLASAPITTDSVEPPPMTGELERDPGMPASTWRLRSDAWEYLRFGVKRIALGNDDESALTGDGEIARNLRALETIEMYWAGFGQRYVRDISELLRKGDYQNALDRIGRVVQRLRNSTVPDEPHNDLIDEIERLEITDDCDPRPRFEVLVIDETTAGDRDSMRAENMRLRSAADQFIYDFVVVPSADDAIAALLTNPNILACIIRPGFSGRTTQALSRDLRDTITLAWESAGVETAPASSSLSSVQRVVRLADVLHTLRPEIDLYLMAGANIEDLAGALSRRFRRVFRREDQLELHLSLLRRVSHLYDTPFFAAIQDHARRPVGVFHALPVARGGSVVGSKWITDLADFYGLNLLLAETSATSGGLDSLLAPVHTLKKAQELAARAFGAKHTFFVTNGTSTANKVVHQALVSPNDVVLVDRNCHKSHHHAMMLTGARPAYLDAYPLNDYAFYGAVPLSDVKQMLLDYRAAGRLDEVRMVTLTNCTFDGIVYDPERVMAECLAIKPDLVFLWDEAWFAFAAFHPVTRRRTAMAAAKHLEATLKTSSHHLAYTEQQKRLFAEDGTPAPDEVWLSERLIPSPDARIRVYATQSTHKTLTSLRQGSMIHVYDQDWVRDAREPFHEAYMTHTSTSPNYQILTSLDLGRRQVELEGYELVQRQLDLATSLTQAIARHPILRRFFRVVDAYDLIPEPLRGIGGKMPLRQGLSDMWRAWREDEFVVDPSRITVEITKTGVDGDTFKHDYLMDRFGIQVNKTSRNTVLFMTNIGTSRSGIAYLIEVLVKLSERFEELSEELDPNMPLPGEVPMPPLPDFSAFSSEYSTDGIRPDGDLRAAFFQGQQRGAVEYVSQAELSRRVAEGERPVSAGFVTPYPPGFPVLVPGQVISREVLDFMSVLDTREIHGYDAVRGYRVLKP
;
A
#
# COMPACT_ATOMS: atom_id res chain seq x y z
N MET A 1 -47.29 32.12 -10.34
CA MET A 1 -48.73 31.92 -10.65
C MET A 1 -49.02 30.46 -10.33
N THR A 2 -49.64 30.17 -9.19
CA THR A 2 -51.10 29.99 -9.02
C THR A 2 -51.66 28.86 -9.88
N LEU A 3 -52.46 27.91 -9.41
CA LEU A 3 -52.95 27.41 -8.10
C LEU A 3 -54.16 26.53 -8.49
N LEU A 4 -54.37 25.40 -7.80
CA LEU A 4 -55.64 24.64 -7.73
C LEU A 4 -56.16 23.96 -9.03
N ASP A 5 -57.11 23.03 -9.01
CA ASP A 5 -57.44 21.82 -8.19
C ASP A 5 -58.75 21.23 -8.79
N ASP A 6 -59.22 20.10 -8.27
CA ASP A 6 -60.56 19.47 -8.42
C ASP A 6 -60.99 18.87 -9.78
N SER A 7 -61.29 17.55 -9.79
CA SER A 7 -62.69 17.07 -9.78
C SER A 7 -62.84 15.52 -9.69
N PHE A 8 -63.73 15.07 -8.79
CA PHE A 8 -64.29 13.72 -8.54
C PHE A 8 -65.35 13.29 -9.61
N PRO A 9 -66.19 12.19 -9.55
CA PRO A 9 -66.58 11.32 -8.41
C PRO A 9 -66.92 9.80 -8.59
N GLU A 10 -66.93 9.11 -7.44
CA GLU A 10 -67.83 8.07 -6.84
C GLU A 10 -68.64 6.98 -7.58
N SER A 11 -68.61 5.78 -6.97
CA SER A 11 -69.77 4.95 -6.51
C SER A 11 -69.25 3.73 -5.68
N LEU A 12 -69.94 3.03 -4.77
CA LEU A 12 -71.25 3.17 -4.07
C LEU A 12 -71.28 2.34 -2.74
N ALA A 13 -72.24 2.64 -1.85
CA ALA A 13 -72.87 1.91 -0.70
C ALA A 13 -72.53 0.42 -0.36
N SER A 14 -72.64 -0.10 0.90
CA SER A 14 -72.98 0.46 2.24
C SER A 14 -72.82 -0.56 3.41
N ALA A 15 -72.18 -0.15 4.53
CA ALA A 15 -72.46 -0.38 5.99
C ALA A 15 -73.10 -1.68 6.59
N PRO A 16 -73.04 -1.94 7.93
CA PRO A 16 -72.00 -1.69 8.96
C PRO A 16 -71.77 -2.91 9.92
N ILE A 17 -70.86 -2.80 10.93
CA ILE A 17 -70.99 -3.24 12.36
C ILE A 17 -69.61 -3.14 13.09
N THR A 18 -69.65 -3.15 14.43
CA THR A 18 -68.70 -2.61 15.41
C THR A 18 -67.57 -3.53 15.91
N THR A 19 -66.55 -2.89 16.53
CA THR A 19 -65.65 -3.39 17.60
C THR A 19 -64.82 -4.67 17.36
N ASP A 20 -63.51 -4.49 17.12
CA ASP A 20 -62.53 -4.65 18.22
C ASP A 20 -61.19 -3.97 17.90
N SER A 21 -60.48 -3.54 18.94
CA SER A 21 -59.18 -2.86 18.83
C SER A 21 -58.03 -3.85 18.69
N VAL A 22 -57.28 -3.79 17.59
CA VAL A 22 -55.98 -4.44 17.44
C VAL A 22 -54.97 -3.37 17.04
N GLU A 23 -54.02 -3.10 17.93
CA GLU A 23 -52.88 -2.23 17.62
C GLU A 23 -52.03 -2.88 16.49
N PRO A 24 -51.52 -2.09 15.53
CA PRO A 24 -50.50 -2.61 14.61
C PRO A 24 -49.23 -2.95 15.42
N PRO A 25 -48.49 -4.01 15.04
CA PRO A 25 -47.27 -4.38 15.75
C PRO A 25 -46.26 -3.22 15.69
N PRO A 26 -45.41 -3.05 16.73
CA PRO A 26 -44.45 -1.95 16.77
C PRO A 26 -43.52 -2.05 15.55
N MET A 27 -43.42 -0.93 14.82
CA MET A 27 -42.50 -0.76 13.70
C MET A 27 -41.10 -1.24 14.13
N THR A 28 -40.56 -2.21 13.39
CA THR A 28 -39.19 -2.68 13.56
C THR A 28 -38.25 -1.47 13.50
N GLY A 29 -37.50 -1.23 14.56
CA GLY A 29 -36.74 -0.01 14.74
C GLY A 29 -35.87 0.32 13.52
N GLU A 30 -36.04 1.53 13.00
CA GLU A 30 -35.07 2.11 12.08
C GLU A 30 -33.73 2.18 12.81
N LEU A 31 -32.76 1.38 12.36
CA LEU A 31 -31.39 1.48 12.85
C LEU A 31 -30.89 2.90 12.57
N GLU A 32 -30.64 3.63 13.66
CA GLU A 32 -30.19 5.03 13.62
C GLU A 32 -28.98 5.21 12.69
N ARG A 33 -28.89 6.39 12.07
CA ARG A 33 -27.74 6.75 11.24
C ARG A 33 -26.44 6.56 12.03
N ASP A 34 -25.57 5.69 11.52
CA ASP A 34 -24.22 5.43 12.00
C ASP A 34 -23.55 6.70 12.55
N PRO A 35 -23.20 6.76 13.85
CA PRO A 35 -22.53 7.91 14.48
C PRO A 35 -21.04 7.99 14.11
N GLY A 36 -20.70 7.66 12.87
CA GLY A 36 -19.57 8.24 12.15
C GLY A 36 -18.19 7.87 12.68
N MET A 37 -17.72 6.68 12.34
CA MET A 37 -16.35 6.44 11.86
C MET A 37 -16.34 5.08 11.16
N PRO A 38 -15.63 4.91 10.02
CA PRO A 38 -15.22 3.60 9.53
C PRO A 38 -14.25 2.99 10.54
N ALA A 39 -14.81 2.43 11.61
CA ALA A 39 -14.10 1.59 12.54
C ALA A 39 -13.89 0.24 11.84
N SER A 40 -12.68 0.03 11.35
CA SER A 40 -12.24 -1.29 10.90
C SER A 40 -12.52 -2.33 11.98
N THR A 41 -12.82 -3.56 11.56
CA THR A 41 -13.38 -4.58 12.47
C THR A 41 -12.49 -4.88 13.67
N TRP A 42 -11.16 -4.84 13.51
CA TRP A 42 -10.20 -4.98 14.62
C TRP A 42 -10.25 -3.81 15.61
N ARG A 43 -10.48 -2.58 15.12
CA ARG A 43 -10.66 -1.41 15.98
C ARG A 43 -11.98 -1.49 16.73
N LEU A 44 -13.07 -1.79 16.03
CA LEU A 44 -14.37 -2.00 16.64
C LEU A 44 -14.30 -3.09 17.73
N ARG A 45 -13.60 -4.20 17.46
CA ARG A 45 -13.31 -5.27 18.44
C ARG A 45 -12.57 -4.75 19.67
N SER A 46 -11.41 -4.13 19.48
CA SER A 46 -10.56 -3.65 20.58
C SER A 46 -11.23 -2.57 21.41
N ASP A 47 -11.88 -1.60 20.75
CA ASP A 47 -12.55 -0.49 21.40
C ASP A 47 -13.78 -1.03 22.18
N ALA A 48 -14.56 -1.95 21.60
CA ALA A 48 -15.70 -2.58 22.27
C ALA A 48 -15.32 -3.37 23.53
N TRP A 49 -14.22 -4.13 23.52
CA TRP A 49 -13.74 -4.84 24.72
C TRP A 49 -13.28 -3.89 25.84
N GLU A 50 -12.60 -2.79 25.50
CA GLU A 50 -12.19 -1.78 26.49
C GLU A 50 -13.39 -0.98 27.03
N TYR A 51 -14.35 -0.60 26.20
CA TYR A 51 -15.60 0.04 26.65
C TYR A 51 -16.43 -0.91 27.53
N LEU A 52 -16.53 -2.18 27.16
CA LEU A 52 -17.19 -3.21 27.97
C LEU A 52 -16.51 -3.34 29.35
N ARG A 53 -15.17 -3.37 29.40
CA ARG A 53 -14.40 -3.38 30.65
C ARG A 53 -14.68 -2.15 31.52
N PHE A 54 -14.68 -0.96 30.91
CA PHE A 54 -14.91 0.30 31.61
C PHE A 54 -16.34 0.40 32.16
N GLY A 55 -17.36 0.10 31.34
CA GLY A 55 -18.76 0.14 31.75
C GLY A 55 -19.08 -0.87 32.85
N VAL A 56 -18.68 -2.14 32.67
CA VAL A 56 -18.91 -3.18 33.69
C VAL A 56 -18.15 -2.87 34.99
N LYS A 57 -16.94 -2.31 34.91
CA LYS A 57 -16.18 -1.87 36.10
C LYS A 57 -16.90 -0.76 36.88
N ARG A 58 -17.58 0.17 36.20
CA ARG A 58 -18.35 1.24 36.88
C ARG A 58 -19.56 0.68 37.64
N ILE A 59 -20.27 -0.28 37.05
CA ILE A 59 -21.38 -1.00 37.68
C ILE A 59 -20.89 -1.85 38.86
N ALA A 60 -19.82 -2.64 38.68
CA ALA A 60 -19.24 -3.47 39.74
C ALA A 60 -18.72 -2.68 40.95
N LEU A 61 -18.32 -1.42 40.74
CA LEU A 61 -17.91 -0.50 41.80
C LEU A 61 -19.06 0.35 42.38
N GLY A 62 -20.30 0.16 41.93
CA GLY A 62 -21.49 0.88 42.41
C GLY A 62 -21.55 2.36 42.01
N ASN A 63 -20.92 2.75 40.91
CA ASN A 63 -20.81 4.16 40.47
C ASN A 63 -21.83 4.59 39.39
N ASP A 64 -22.66 3.67 38.87
CA ASP A 64 -23.74 3.93 37.90
C ASP A 64 -24.97 3.07 38.20
N ASP A 65 -26.15 3.53 37.77
CA ASP A 65 -27.38 2.74 37.71
C ASP A 65 -27.37 1.74 36.53
N GLU A 66 -28.14 0.65 36.67
CA GLU A 66 -28.31 -0.43 35.67
C GLU A 66 -28.87 0.01 34.29
N SER A 67 -29.16 1.31 34.10
CA SER A 67 -29.61 1.88 32.81
C SER A 67 -28.67 1.58 31.63
N ALA A 68 -27.37 1.40 31.88
CA ALA A 68 -26.38 1.00 30.87
C ALA A 68 -26.56 -0.44 30.34
N LEU A 69 -27.32 -1.29 31.04
CA LEU A 69 -27.63 -2.68 30.69
C LEU A 69 -28.94 -2.83 29.89
N THR A 70 -29.70 -1.75 29.69
CA THR A 70 -30.90 -1.75 28.85
C THR A 70 -30.60 -2.15 27.40
N GLY A 71 -31.62 -2.56 26.64
CA GLY A 71 -31.45 -3.07 25.27
C GLY A 71 -30.66 -2.13 24.33
N ASP A 72 -30.80 -0.83 24.51
CA ASP A 72 -30.13 0.22 23.72
C ASP A 72 -28.89 0.83 24.42
N GLY A 73 -28.58 0.35 25.63
CA GLY A 73 -27.42 0.76 26.41
C GLY A 73 -26.08 0.43 25.73
N GLU A 74 -25.04 1.17 26.11
CA GLU A 74 -23.70 1.04 25.54
C GLU A 74 -23.10 -0.36 25.73
N ILE A 75 -23.31 -0.98 26.90
CA ILE A 75 -22.86 -2.35 27.17
C ILE A 75 -23.58 -3.35 26.25
N ALA A 76 -24.90 -3.23 26.10
CA ALA A 76 -25.69 -4.10 25.24
C ALA A 76 -25.34 -3.97 23.75
N ARG A 77 -25.04 -2.74 23.27
CA ARG A 77 -24.56 -2.50 21.90
C ARG A 77 -23.18 -3.13 21.65
N ASN A 78 -22.23 -2.95 22.57
CA ASN A 78 -20.89 -3.55 22.45
C ASN A 78 -20.95 -5.09 22.50
N LEU A 79 -21.77 -5.69 23.38
CA LEU A 79 -21.96 -7.15 23.41
C LEU A 79 -22.52 -7.70 22.09
N ARG A 80 -23.53 -7.05 21.48
CA ARG A 80 -24.05 -7.46 20.17
C ARG A 80 -23.00 -7.39 19.07
N ALA A 81 -22.20 -6.32 19.04
CA ALA A 81 -21.12 -6.18 18.07
C ALA A 81 -20.05 -7.28 18.26
N LEU A 82 -19.62 -7.53 19.49
CA LEU A 82 -18.66 -8.58 19.83
C LEU A 82 -19.21 -9.99 19.51
N GLU A 83 -20.50 -10.25 19.72
CA GLU A 83 -21.11 -11.55 19.41
C GLU A 83 -21.02 -11.90 17.92
N THR A 84 -21.11 -10.90 17.03
CA THR A 84 -20.86 -11.09 15.59
C THR A 84 -19.36 -11.13 15.26
N ILE A 85 -18.55 -10.24 15.83
CA ILE A 85 -17.13 -10.11 15.45
C ILE A 85 -16.30 -11.29 15.94
N GLU A 86 -16.47 -11.75 17.18
CA GLU A 86 -15.70 -12.87 17.75
C GLU A 86 -15.93 -14.21 17.02
N MET A 87 -16.95 -14.31 16.15
CA MET A 87 -17.09 -15.47 15.25
C MET A 87 -15.91 -15.63 14.28
N TYR A 88 -15.24 -14.52 13.93
CA TYR A 88 -14.15 -14.48 12.96
C TYR A 88 -12.75 -14.50 13.60
N TRP A 89 -12.65 -14.66 14.92
CA TRP A 89 -11.39 -14.64 15.68
C TRP A 89 -11.28 -15.84 16.62
N ALA A 90 -10.06 -16.30 16.85
CA ALA A 90 -9.79 -17.39 17.76
C ALA A 90 -9.68 -16.92 19.23
N GLY A 91 -9.65 -17.89 20.16
CA GLY A 91 -9.59 -17.66 21.59
C GLY A 91 -10.99 -17.67 22.22
N PHE A 92 -11.62 -16.50 22.35
CA PHE A 92 -12.82 -16.33 23.16
C PHE A 92 -14.11 -16.68 22.40
N GLY A 93 -14.29 -16.16 21.17
CA GLY A 93 -15.38 -16.58 20.30
C GLY A 93 -16.79 -16.17 20.77
N GLN A 94 -17.79 -16.47 19.93
CA GLN A 94 -19.19 -16.08 20.17
C GLN A 94 -19.78 -16.61 21.49
N ARG A 95 -19.37 -17.81 21.94
CA ARG A 95 -19.86 -18.42 23.19
C ARG A 95 -19.43 -17.61 24.42
N TYR A 96 -18.19 -17.16 24.49
CA TYR A 96 -17.66 -16.41 25.63
C TYR A 96 -18.35 -15.05 25.79
N VAL A 97 -18.69 -14.39 24.68
CA VAL A 97 -19.50 -13.15 24.70
C VAL A 97 -20.91 -13.40 25.24
N ARG A 98 -21.54 -14.52 24.85
CA ARG A 98 -22.85 -14.92 25.40
C ARG A 98 -22.79 -15.24 26.89
N ASP A 99 -21.77 -15.97 27.35
CA ASP A 99 -21.56 -16.27 28.77
C ASP A 99 -21.41 -14.98 29.59
N ILE A 100 -20.64 -13.99 29.11
CA ILE A 100 -20.52 -12.66 29.74
C ILE A 100 -21.89 -11.96 29.76
N SER A 101 -22.64 -11.98 28.66
CA SER A 101 -23.98 -11.41 28.61
C SER A 101 -24.96 -12.07 29.60
N GLU A 102 -24.81 -13.38 29.86
CA GLU A 102 -25.57 -14.08 30.89
C GLU A 102 -25.15 -13.70 32.31
N LEU A 103 -23.85 -13.57 32.61
CA LEU A 103 -23.36 -13.13 33.91
C LEU A 103 -23.89 -11.72 34.25
N LEU A 104 -23.83 -10.80 33.28
CA LEU A 104 -24.37 -9.45 33.42
C LEU A 104 -25.90 -9.44 33.65
N ARG A 105 -26.66 -10.32 32.96
CA ARG A 105 -28.11 -10.49 33.21
C ARG A 105 -28.44 -11.12 34.58
N LYS A 106 -27.51 -11.86 35.17
CA LYS A 106 -27.64 -12.49 36.50
C LYS A 106 -27.18 -11.56 37.64
N GLY A 107 -26.67 -10.36 37.33
CA GLY A 107 -26.11 -9.42 38.30
C GLY A 107 -24.68 -9.77 38.76
N ASP A 108 -24.02 -10.73 38.11
CA ASP A 108 -22.66 -11.17 38.46
C ASP A 108 -21.60 -10.31 37.75
N TYR A 109 -21.55 -9.05 38.14
CA TYR A 109 -20.70 -8.04 37.50
C TYR A 109 -19.20 -8.29 37.72
N GLN A 110 -18.81 -8.94 38.82
CA GLN A 110 -17.40 -9.18 39.14
C GLN A 110 -16.83 -10.31 38.28
N ASN A 111 -17.48 -11.47 38.19
CA ASN A 111 -17.01 -12.55 37.32
C ASN A 111 -17.08 -12.14 35.83
N ALA A 112 -18.06 -11.31 35.45
CA ALA A 112 -18.08 -10.70 34.12
C ALA A 112 -16.85 -9.80 33.88
N LEU A 113 -16.52 -8.91 34.83
CA LEU A 113 -15.36 -8.02 34.74
C LEU A 113 -14.04 -8.80 34.63
N ASP A 114 -13.88 -9.87 35.40
CA ASP A 114 -12.66 -10.69 35.39
C ASP A 114 -12.49 -11.42 34.04
N ARG A 115 -13.57 -11.99 33.49
CA ARG A 115 -13.56 -12.57 32.12
C ARG A 115 -13.20 -11.53 31.05
N ILE A 116 -13.80 -10.34 31.11
CA ILE A 116 -13.47 -9.23 30.19
C ILE A 116 -12.00 -8.80 30.35
N GLY A 117 -11.49 -8.78 31.59
CA GLY A 117 -10.11 -8.46 31.91
C GLY A 117 -9.10 -9.34 31.17
N ARG A 118 -9.33 -10.68 31.16
CA ARG A 118 -8.49 -11.63 30.42
C ARG A 118 -8.46 -11.34 28.92
N VAL A 119 -9.59 -11.02 28.31
CA VAL A 119 -9.64 -10.66 26.87
C VAL A 119 -8.82 -9.42 26.59
N VAL A 120 -9.03 -8.35 27.36
CA VAL A 120 -8.30 -7.09 27.21
C VAL A 120 -6.79 -7.28 27.43
N GLN A 121 -6.38 -8.17 28.34
CA GLN A 121 -4.97 -8.51 28.57
C GLN A 121 -4.35 -9.27 27.39
N ARG A 122 -5.03 -10.28 26.85
CA ARG A 122 -4.60 -11.02 25.66
C ARG A 122 -4.51 -10.12 24.42
N LEU A 123 -5.45 -9.19 24.24
CA LEU A 123 -5.43 -8.18 23.16
C LEU A 123 -4.25 -7.19 23.26
N ARG A 124 -3.74 -6.94 24.47
CA ARG A 124 -2.62 -6.01 24.71
C ARG A 124 -1.23 -6.68 24.55
N ASN A 125 -1.16 -7.95 24.12
CA ASN A 125 0.07 -8.74 24.02
C ASN A 125 0.96 -8.68 25.29
N SER A 126 0.33 -8.48 26.46
CA SER A 126 1.04 -8.22 27.71
C SER A 126 1.28 -9.53 28.45
N THR A 127 2.51 -10.04 28.38
CA THR A 127 2.96 -11.32 28.97
C THR A 127 3.10 -11.31 30.50
N VAL A 128 2.46 -10.36 31.18
CA VAL A 128 2.42 -10.24 32.64
C VAL A 128 0.96 -10.38 33.08
N PRO A 129 0.55 -11.56 33.57
CA PRO A 129 -0.74 -11.74 34.26
C PRO A 129 -0.85 -10.80 35.47
N ASP A 130 -2.06 -10.31 35.76
CA ASP A 130 -2.41 -9.98 37.15
C ASP A 130 -2.60 -11.32 37.89
N GLU A 131 -2.21 -11.42 39.17
CA GLU A 131 -2.36 -12.68 39.92
C GLU A 131 -3.84 -13.09 39.99
N PRO A 132 -4.22 -14.31 39.55
CA PRO A 132 -5.60 -14.75 39.62
C PRO A 132 -6.03 -14.95 41.08
N HIS A 133 -7.07 -14.23 41.51
CA HIS A 133 -7.75 -14.49 42.78
C HIS A 133 -8.84 -15.57 42.58
N ASN A 134 -8.98 -16.44 43.59
CA ASN A 134 -9.99 -17.51 43.81
C ASN A 134 -9.81 -18.90 43.17
N ASP A 135 -10.09 -19.90 44.03
CA ASP A 135 -9.85 -21.34 43.88
C ASP A 135 -10.96 -22.15 43.15
N LEU A 136 -11.83 -21.50 42.38
CA LEU A 136 -13.00 -22.13 41.73
C LEU A 136 -12.96 -22.07 40.20
N ILE A 137 -11.82 -22.44 39.64
CA ILE A 137 -11.58 -22.50 38.19
C ILE A 137 -11.70 -23.95 37.70
N ASP A 138 -12.57 -24.17 36.71
CA ASP A 138 -12.80 -25.47 36.04
C ASP A 138 -11.54 -25.97 35.31
N GLU A 139 -11.43 -27.29 35.10
CA GLU A 139 -10.22 -27.90 34.51
C GLU A 139 -9.90 -27.35 33.10
N ILE A 140 -10.95 -27.07 32.29
CA ILE A 140 -10.83 -26.42 30.98
C ILE A 140 -10.27 -25.01 31.10
N GLU A 141 -10.76 -24.24 32.07
CA GLU A 141 -10.38 -22.83 32.26
C GLU A 141 -8.96 -22.69 32.84
N ARG A 142 -8.46 -23.69 33.60
CA ARG A 142 -7.03 -23.77 33.99
C ARG A 142 -6.11 -24.07 32.80
N LEU A 143 -6.54 -24.92 31.87
CA LEU A 143 -5.81 -25.21 30.65
C LEU A 143 -5.71 -23.96 29.76
N GLU A 144 -6.80 -23.17 29.66
CA GLU A 144 -6.78 -21.88 28.96
C GLU A 144 -5.81 -20.86 29.59
N ILE A 145 -5.81 -20.72 30.92
CA ILE A 145 -4.87 -19.82 31.63
C ILE A 145 -3.41 -20.25 31.40
N THR A 146 -3.14 -21.56 31.38
CA THR A 146 -1.80 -22.09 31.13
C THR A 146 -1.38 -21.86 29.67
N ASP A 147 -2.31 -22.02 28.72
CA ASP A 147 -2.08 -21.78 27.30
C ASP A 147 -1.86 -20.29 26.99
N ASP A 148 -2.58 -19.37 27.64
CA ASP A 148 -2.38 -17.92 27.50
C ASP A 148 -0.99 -17.46 28.00
N CYS A 149 -0.40 -18.16 28.96
CA CYS A 149 0.93 -17.85 29.51
C CYS A 149 2.11 -18.29 28.62
N ASP A 150 1.90 -19.08 27.56
CA ASP A 150 3.00 -19.57 26.72
C ASP A 150 3.62 -18.41 25.88
N PRO A 151 4.95 -18.19 25.90
CA PRO A 151 5.58 -17.08 25.20
C PRO A 151 5.79 -17.30 23.70
N ARG A 152 5.44 -18.48 23.13
CA ARG A 152 5.64 -18.77 21.70
C ARG A 152 4.74 -17.89 20.82
N PRO A 153 5.20 -17.51 19.60
CA PRO A 153 4.37 -16.76 18.67
C PRO A 153 3.13 -17.55 18.27
N ARG A 154 1.98 -16.86 18.22
CA ARG A 154 0.68 -17.42 17.87
C ARG A 154 0.25 -17.00 16.46
N PHE A 155 -0.49 -17.87 15.78
CA PHE A 155 -1.22 -17.56 14.56
C PHE A 155 -2.59 -18.27 14.56
N GLU A 156 -3.45 -17.91 13.62
CA GLU A 156 -4.80 -18.48 13.53
C GLU A 156 -4.95 -19.30 12.23
N VAL A 157 -5.79 -20.34 12.29
CA VAL A 157 -6.07 -21.23 11.16
C VAL A 157 -7.58 -21.22 10.90
N LEU A 158 -7.96 -20.71 9.73
CA LEU A 158 -9.36 -20.71 9.30
C LEU A 158 -9.79 -22.13 8.91
N VAL A 159 -10.93 -22.59 9.40
CA VAL A 159 -11.57 -23.85 9.03
C VAL A 159 -12.95 -23.54 8.49
N ILE A 160 -13.21 -23.97 7.25
CA ILE A 160 -14.47 -23.73 6.55
C ILE A 160 -15.27 -25.04 6.53
N ASP A 161 -16.25 -25.18 7.42
CA ASP A 161 -17.02 -26.42 7.66
C ASP A 161 -18.28 -26.14 8.51
N GLU A 162 -19.43 -26.70 8.15
CA GLU A 162 -20.61 -26.70 9.03
C GLU A 162 -20.41 -27.74 10.15
N THR A 163 -20.16 -27.23 11.36
CA THR A 163 -19.83 -28.03 12.55
C THR A 163 -20.82 -27.80 13.68
N THR A 164 -21.08 -28.82 14.49
CA THR A 164 -21.80 -28.64 15.76
C THR A 164 -20.88 -28.02 16.82
N ALA A 165 -21.44 -27.59 17.96
CA ALA A 165 -20.63 -27.11 19.07
C ALA A 165 -19.70 -28.21 19.63
N GLY A 166 -20.19 -29.45 19.72
CA GLY A 166 -19.41 -30.60 20.19
C GLY A 166 -18.25 -30.96 19.25
N ASP A 167 -18.42 -30.79 17.94
CA ASP A 167 -17.33 -30.99 16.97
C ASP A 167 -16.22 -29.95 17.14
N ARG A 168 -16.57 -28.68 17.40
CA ARG A 168 -15.61 -27.61 17.65
C ARG A 168 -14.83 -27.83 18.95
N ASP A 169 -15.53 -28.17 20.03
CA ASP A 169 -14.92 -28.48 21.33
C ASP A 169 -13.97 -29.69 21.19
N SER A 170 -14.37 -30.71 20.41
CA SER A 170 -13.53 -31.89 20.11
C SER A 170 -12.29 -31.53 19.29
N MET A 171 -12.43 -30.73 18.24
CA MET A 171 -11.30 -30.24 17.43
C MET A 171 -10.30 -29.41 18.25
N ARG A 172 -10.79 -28.59 19.19
CA ARG A 172 -9.93 -27.80 20.09
C ARG A 172 -9.16 -28.71 21.06
N ALA A 173 -9.83 -29.68 21.66
CA ALA A 173 -9.21 -30.68 22.54
C ALA A 173 -8.18 -31.56 21.80
N GLU A 174 -8.46 -31.95 20.55
CA GLU A 174 -7.51 -32.70 19.71
C GLU A 174 -6.29 -31.86 19.33
N ASN A 175 -6.48 -30.57 18.97
CA ASN A 175 -5.38 -29.65 18.72
C ASN A 175 -4.45 -29.53 19.93
N MET A 176 -5.02 -29.34 21.13
CA MET A 176 -4.26 -29.28 22.38
C MET A 176 -3.47 -30.57 22.67
N ARG A 177 -3.97 -31.75 22.27
CA ARG A 177 -3.25 -33.03 22.41
C ARG A 177 -2.12 -33.23 21.41
N LEU A 178 -2.19 -32.59 20.24
CA LEU A 178 -1.14 -32.66 19.21
C LEU A 178 0.04 -31.72 19.51
N ARG A 179 -0.19 -30.63 20.28
CA ARG A 179 0.84 -29.66 20.65
C ARG A 179 2.00 -30.32 21.41
N SER A 180 3.22 -29.96 21.02
CA SER A 180 4.48 -30.40 21.61
C SER A 180 5.30 -29.20 22.12
N ALA A 181 6.19 -29.46 23.08
CA ALA A 181 7.21 -28.50 23.50
C ALA A 181 8.27 -28.23 22.40
N ALA A 182 8.32 -29.08 21.36
CA ALA A 182 9.20 -28.87 20.20
C ALA A 182 8.61 -27.89 19.16
N ASP A 183 7.33 -27.54 19.26
CA ASP A 183 6.67 -26.70 18.27
C ASP A 183 7.12 -25.24 18.42
N GLN A 184 7.60 -24.65 17.31
CA GLN A 184 8.08 -23.27 17.27
C GLN A 184 6.96 -22.22 17.39
N PHE A 185 5.71 -22.61 17.10
CA PHE A 185 4.55 -21.74 17.00
C PHE A 185 3.33 -22.42 17.63
N ILE A 186 2.41 -21.63 18.14
CA ILE A 186 1.09 -22.09 18.58
C ILE A 186 0.06 -21.63 17.56
N TYR A 187 -0.99 -22.44 17.33
CA TYR A 187 -2.14 -21.99 16.57
C TYR A 187 -3.48 -22.42 17.16
N ASP A 188 -4.47 -21.55 16.98
CA ASP A 188 -5.87 -21.77 17.32
C ASP A 188 -6.73 -21.79 16.05
N PHE A 189 -7.90 -22.44 16.11
CA PHE A 189 -8.83 -22.53 14.97
C PHE A 189 -9.90 -21.43 15.01
N VAL A 190 -10.15 -20.81 13.85
CA VAL A 190 -11.33 -20.00 13.56
C VAL A 190 -12.26 -20.85 12.70
N VAL A 191 -13.44 -21.23 13.18
CA VAL A 191 -14.33 -22.15 12.45
C VAL A 191 -15.55 -21.40 11.92
N VAL A 192 -15.71 -21.36 10.60
CA VAL A 192 -16.80 -20.66 9.91
C VAL A 192 -17.66 -21.62 9.08
N PRO A 193 -19.00 -21.45 9.03
CA PRO A 193 -19.91 -22.40 8.39
C PRO A 193 -20.07 -22.18 6.87
N SER A 194 -19.79 -20.97 6.37
CA SER A 194 -20.10 -20.60 4.99
C SER A 194 -18.92 -19.98 4.23
N ALA A 195 -19.03 -19.95 2.90
CA ALA A 195 -18.07 -19.34 2.00
C ALA A 195 -17.99 -17.80 2.17
N ASP A 196 -19.12 -17.13 2.34
CA ASP A 196 -19.17 -15.69 2.62
C ASP A 196 -18.54 -15.37 3.99
N ASP A 197 -18.74 -16.21 5.00
CA ASP A 197 -18.10 -16.07 6.33
C ASP A 197 -16.58 -16.28 6.27
N ALA A 198 -16.08 -17.14 5.39
CA ALA A 198 -14.64 -17.32 5.18
C ALA A 198 -13.99 -16.09 4.53
N ILE A 199 -14.68 -15.45 3.58
CA ILE A 199 -14.24 -14.18 2.99
C ILE A 199 -14.27 -13.07 4.05
N ALA A 200 -15.35 -12.98 4.85
CA ALA A 200 -15.44 -12.06 5.97
C ALA A 200 -14.29 -12.25 6.98
N ALA A 201 -13.96 -13.50 7.34
CA ALA A 201 -12.84 -13.80 8.23
C ALA A 201 -11.50 -13.29 7.66
N LEU A 202 -11.18 -13.57 6.40
CA LEU A 202 -9.92 -13.12 5.78
C LEU A 202 -9.81 -11.59 5.62
N LEU A 203 -10.94 -10.90 5.50
CA LEU A 203 -11.04 -9.44 5.40
C LEU A 203 -11.08 -8.70 6.75
N THR A 204 -11.20 -9.42 7.88
CA THR A 204 -11.38 -8.80 9.21
C THR A 204 -10.38 -9.29 10.25
N ASN A 205 -9.84 -10.50 10.08
CA ASN A 205 -8.85 -11.10 10.96
C ASN A 205 -7.49 -11.27 10.23
N PRO A 206 -6.47 -10.48 10.58
CA PRO A 206 -5.15 -10.59 9.99
C PRO A 206 -4.36 -11.81 10.47
N ASN A 207 -4.61 -12.30 11.70
CA ASN A 207 -3.84 -13.38 12.35
C ASN A 207 -3.95 -14.73 11.60
N ILE A 208 -4.92 -14.88 10.70
CA ILE A 208 -5.11 -16.09 9.90
C ILE A 208 -3.94 -16.25 8.92
N LEU A 209 -3.09 -17.27 9.11
CA LEU A 209 -1.95 -17.57 8.23
C LEU A 209 -2.11 -18.88 7.44
N ALA A 210 -3.16 -19.66 7.71
CA ALA A 210 -3.50 -20.86 6.95
C ALA A 210 -5.02 -21.06 6.89
N CYS A 211 -5.50 -21.72 5.84
CA CYS A 211 -6.91 -22.05 5.68
C CYS A 211 -7.11 -23.54 5.35
N ILE A 212 -8.03 -24.19 6.04
CA ILE A 212 -8.45 -25.58 5.85
C ILE A 212 -9.89 -25.56 5.31
N ILE A 213 -10.07 -26.05 4.09
CA ILE A 213 -11.39 -26.19 3.47
C ILE A 213 -11.85 -27.63 3.68
N ARG A 214 -13.06 -27.82 4.20
CA ARG A 214 -13.77 -29.11 4.23
C ARG A 214 -15.02 -28.99 3.38
N PRO A 215 -15.41 -29.98 2.54
CA PRO A 215 -16.54 -29.80 1.61
C PRO A 215 -17.94 -29.56 2.21
N GLY A 216 -18.08 -29.50 3.54
CA GLY A 216 -19.35 -29.38 4.25
C GLY A 216 -19.91 -27.96 4.44
N PHE A 217 -19.39 -26.94 3.75
CA PHE A 217 -19.82 -25.55 3.95
C PHE A 217 -20.99 -25.09 3.07
N SER A 218 -21.80 -24.18 3.60
CA SER A 218 -22.87 -23.49 2.86
C SER A 218 -22.35 -22.31 2.03
N GLY A 219 -23.10 -21.92 1.01
CA GLY A 219 -22.68 -20.84 0.10
C GLY A 219 -22.80 -19.43 0.68
N ARG A 220 -23.78 -19.20 1.57
CA ARG A 220 -24.15 -17.88 2.09
C ARG A 220 -24.07 -17.83 3.61
N THR A 221 -23.65 -16.69 4.14
CA THR A 221 -23.68 -16.44 5.59
C THR A 221 -25.10 -16.36 6.12
N THR A 222 -25.29 -16.80 7.37
CA THR A 222 -26.50 -16.60 8.17
C THR A 222 -26.38 -15.41 9.13
N GLN A 223 -25.21 -14.76 9.20
CA GLN A 223 -24.95 -13.65 10.09
C GLN A 223 -25.48 -12.32 9.53
N ALA A 224 -25.87 -11.42 10.43
CA ALA A 224 -26.33 -10.07 10.09
C ALA A 224 -25.13 -9.15 9.77
N LEU A 225 -24.59 -9.28 8.56
CA LEU A 225 -23.44 -8.47 8.12
C LEU A 225 -23.83 -7.04 7.70
N SER A 226 -22.93 -6.09 7.96
CA SER A 226 -23.07 -4.71 7.49
C SER A 226 -23.22 -4.64 5.95
N ARG A 227 -23.77 -3.53 5.44
CA ARG A 227 -23.92 -3.35 4.00
C ARG A 227 -22.56 -3.37 3.29
N ASP A 228 -21.60 -2.58 3.79
CA ASP A 228 -20.26 -2.48 3.20
C ASP A 228 -19.53 -3.83 3.16
N LEU A 229 -19.62 -4.65 4.20
CA LEU A 229 -18.99 -5.97 4.22
C LEU A 229 -19.65 -6.94 3.22
N ARG A 230 -20.98 -6.92 3.07
CA ARG A 230 -21.68 -7.73 2.04
C ARG A 230 -21.31 -7.32 0.62
N ASP A 231 -21.23 -6.02 0.38
CA ASP A 231 -20.80 -5.45 -0.89
C ASP A 231 -19.33 -5.82 -1.18
N THR A 232 -18.45 -5.76 -0.18
CA THR A 232 -17.04 -6.17 -0.29
C THR A 232 -16.88 -7.66 -0.58
N ILE A 233 -17.67 -8.53 0.07
CA ILE A 233 -17.69 -9.98 -0.21
C ILE A 233 -18.12 -10.23 -1.67
N THR A 234 -19.12 -9.49 -2.17
CA THR A 234 -19.56 -9.60 -3.57
C THR A 234 -18.46 -9.17 -4.54
N LEU A 235 -17.77 -8.06 -4.27
CA LEU A 235 -16.62 -7.61 -5.09
C LEU A 235 -15.44 -8.59 -5.05
N ALA A 236 -15.22 -9.29 -3.93
CA ALA A 236 -14.23 -10.36 -3.83
C ALA A 236 -14.57 -11.57 -4.73
N TRP A 237 -15.84 -11.97 -4.77
CA TRP A 237 -16.33 -13.01 -5.71
C TRP A 237 -16.17 -12.59 -7.17
N GLU A 238 -16.52 -11.35 -7.53
CA GLU A 238 -16.34 -10.81 -8.89
C GLU A 238 -14.86 -10.77 -9.30
N SER A 239 -13.98 -10.36 -8.39
CA SER A 239 -12.54 -10.17 -8.67
C SER A 239 -11.79 -11.47 -8.99
N ALA A 240 -12.36 -12.64 -8.68
CA ALA A 240 -11.80 -13.94 -9.05
C ALA A 240 -12.22 -14.43 -10.46
N GLY A 241 -13.07 -13.70 -11.18
CA GLY A 241 -13.35 -13.91 -12.61
C GLY A 241 -14.07 -15.22 -12.97
N VAL A 242 -14.77 -15.88 -12.04
CA VAL A 242 -15.35 -17.21 -12.29
C VAL A 242 -16.82 -17.14 -12.73
N GLU A 243 -17.09 -17.35 -14.02
CA GLU A 243 -18.45 -17.49 -14.59
C GLU A 243 -19.34 -18.41 -13.74
N THR A 244 -20.59 -18.01 -13.49
CA THR A 244 -21.55 -18.81 -12.70
C THR A 244 -22.06 -20.02 -13.50
N ALA A 245 -21.57 -21.22 -13.17
CA ALA A 245 -22.03 -22.47 -13.78
C ALA A 245 -23.29 -23.01 -13.05
N PRO A 246 -24.26 -23.61 -13.76
CA PRO A 246 -25.49 -24.12 -13.15
C PRO A 246 -25.25 -25.26 -12.16
N ALA A 247 -26.02 -25.28 -11.07
CA ALA A 247 -25.90 -26.28 -10.01
C ALA A 247 -26.62 -27.60 -10.36
N SER A 248 -25.96 -28.50 -11.09
CA SER A 248 -26.39 -29.91 -11.17
C SER A 248 -25.22 -30.87 -11.45
N SER A 249 -24.88 -31.70 -10.45
CA SER A 249 -24.02 -32.92 -10.46
C SER A 249 -23.04 -32.95 -9.26
N SER A 250 -22.40 -34.09 -9.03
CA SER A 250 -21.29 -34.26 -8.05
C SER A 250 -20.10 -33.34 -8.30
N LEU A 251 -19.94 -32.78 -9.50
CA LEU A 251 -18.92 -31.78 -9.81
C LEU A 251 -19.19 -30.43 -9.13
N SER A 252 -20.42 -30.14 -8.72
CA SER A 252 -20.81 -28.85 -8.14
C SER A 252 -20.19 -28.57 -6.76
N SER A 253 -19.95 -29.60 -5.93
CA SER A 253 -19.24 -29.45 -4.66
C SER A 253 -17.75 -29.16 -4.88
N VAL A 254 -17.12 -29.85 -5.84
CA VAL A 254 -15.73 -29.61 -6.26
C VAL A 254 -15.57 -28.20 -6.81
N GLN A 255 -16.46 -27.78 -7.72
CA GLN A 255 -16.45 -26.42 -8.28
C GLN A 255 -16.64 -25.34 -7.20
N ARG A 256 -17.45 -25.59 -6.17
CA ARG A 256 -17.63 -24.67 -5.04
C ARG A 256 -16.34 -24.50 -4.23
N VAL A 257 -15.64 -25.61 -3.97
CA VAL A 257 -14.31 -25.61 -3.33
C VAL A 257 -13.26 -24.88 -4.17
N VAL A 258 -13.24 -25.09 -5.50
CA VAL A 258 -12.34 -24.36 -6.43
C VAL A 258 -12.62 -22.86 -6.40
N ARG A 259 -13.89 -22.46 -6.60
CA ARG A 259 -14.31 -21.05 -6.64
C ARG A 259 -13.88 -20.31 -5.37
N LEU A 260 -14.14 -20.92 -4.21
CA LEU A 260 -13.74 -20.33 -2.93
C LEU A 260 -12.21 -20.25 -2.82
N ALA A 261 -11.48 -21.30 -3.19
CA ALA A 261 -10.02 -21.28 -3.16
C ALA A 261 -9.41 -20.19 -4.07
N ASP A 262 -9.93 -20.01 -5.28
CA ASP A 262 -9.48 -18.97 -6.22
C ASP A 262 -9.77 -17.55 -5.64
N VAL A 263 -10.90 -17.33 -4.95
CA VAL A 263 -11.17 -16.07 -4.22
C VAL A 263 -10.23 -15.86 -3.05
N LEU A 264 -10.10 -16.84 -2.13
CA LEU A 264 -9.25 -16.70 -0.94
C LEU A 264 -7.78 -16.46 -1.33
N HIS A 265 -7.28 -17.11 -2.38
CA HIS A 265 -5.94 -16.87 -2.91
C HIS A 265 -5.79 -15.47 -3.54
N THR A 266 -6.83 -14.92 -4.15
CA THR A 266 -6.82 -13.55 -4.70
C THR A 266 -6.79 -12.50 -3.58
N LEU A 267 -7.53 -12.75 -2.49
CA LEU A 267 -7.58 -11.91 -1.31
C LEU A 267 -6.26 -11.87 -0.53
N ARG A 268 -5.73 -13.05 -0.17
CA ARG A 268 -4.59 -13.23 0.74
C ARG A 268 -3.65 -14.32 0.16
N PRO A 269 -2.92 -14.06 -0.94
CA PRO A 269 -2.04 -15.04 -1.60
C PRO A 269 -0.89 -15.55 -0.74
N GLU A 270 -0.58 -14.87 0.37
CA GLU A 270 0.35 -15.31 1.41
C GLU A 270 -0.19 -16.50 2.22
N ILE A 271 -1.51 -16.66 2.34
CA ILE A 271 -2.17 -17.78 3.03
C ILE A 271 -2.12 -19.02 2.14
N ASP A 272 -1.62 -20.13 2.69
CA ASP A 272 -1.72 -21.42 2.01
C ASP A 272 -3.08 -22.09 2.32
N LEU A 273 -3.67 -22.66 1.27
CA LEU A 273 -4.93 -23.40 1.35
C LEU A 273 -4.65 -24.91 1.45
N TYR A 274 -5.35 -25.56 2.37
CA TYR A 274 -5.32 -27.01 2.60
C TYR A 274 -6.73 -27.57 2.44
N LEU A 275 -6.85 -28.79 1.92
CA LEU A 275 -8.13 -29.45 1.70
C LEU A 275 -8.21 -30.70 2.57
N MET A 276 -9.31 -30.86 3.29
CA MET A 276 -9.58 -32.07 4.08
C MET A 276 -10.85 -32.75 3.58
N ALA A 277 -10.71 -33.91 2.97
CA ALA A 277 -11.78 -34.67 2.35
C ALA A 277 -11.86 -36.10 2.90
N GLY A 278 -13.05 -36.73 2.82
CA GLY A 278 -13.29 -38.09 3.33
C GLY A 278 -13.29 -39.18 2.27
N ALA A 279 -13.69 -38.87 1.03
CA ALA A 279 -13.80 -39.81 -0.08
C ALA A 279 -13.35 -39.17 -1.40
N ASN A 280 -12.99 -40.00 -2.38
CA ASN A 280 -12.54 -39.62 -3.74
C ASN A 280 -11.37 -38.61 -3.77
N ILE A 281 -10.46 -38.70 -2.80
CA ILE A 281 -9.29 -37.80 -2.69
C ILE A 281 -8.41 -37.85 -3.93
N GLU A 282 -8.27 -39.01 -4.57
CA GLU A 282 -7.39 -39.23 -5.72
C GLU A 282 -7.90 -38.49 -6.97
N ASP A 283 -9.20 -38.63 -7.29
CA ASP A 283 -9.87 -37.87 -8.36
C ASP A 283 -9.82 -36.35 -8.09
N LEU A 284 -10.02 -35.98 -6.83
CA LEU A 284 -10.08 -34.59 -6.37
C LEU A 284 -8.69 -33.92 -6.42
N ALA A 285 -7.63 -34.64 -6.02
CA ALA A 285 -6.26 -34.15 -6.01
C ALA A 285 -5.76 -33.82 -7.42
N GLY A 286 -6.10 -34.64 -8.41
CA GLY A 286 -5.75 -34.38 -9.81
C GLY A 286 -6.32 -33.04 -10.31
N ALA A 287 -7.61 -32.80 -10.09
CA ALA A 287 -8.31 -31.59 -10.53
C ALA A 287 -7.92 -30.31 -9.76
N LEU A 288 -7.52 -30.43 -8.49
CA LEU A 288 -7.27 -29.30 -7.59
C LEU A 288 -5.79 -28.90 -7.44
N SER A 289 -4.87 -29.63 -8.08
CA SER A 289 -3.40 -29.66 -7.93
C SER A 289 -2.59 -28.36 -8.10
N ARG A 290 -3.24 -27.18 -8.16
CA ARG A 290 -2.59 -25.85 -8.22
C ARG A 290 -3.07 -24.83 -7.18
N ARG A 291 -4.22 -25.04 -6.54
CA ARG A 291 -4.79 -24.11 -5.55
C ARG A 291 -4.45 -24.47 -4.12
N PHE A 292 -4.36 -25.77 -3.84
CA PHE A 292 -4.11 -26.32 -2.52
C PHE A 292 -2.66 -26.77 -2.39
N ARG A 293 -2.04 -26.47 -1.25
CA ARG A 293 -0.69 -26.91 -0.94
C ARG A 293 -0.61 -28.41 -0.67
N ARG A 294 -1.64 -28.97 -0.02
CA ARG A 294 -1.77 -30.41 0.27
C ARG A 294 -3.24 -30.77 0.51
N VAL A 295 -3.60 -31.99 0.17
CA VAL A 295 -4.89 -32.62 0.49
C VAL A 295 -4.65 -33.67 1.56
N PHE A 296 -5.54 -33.75 2.56
CA PHE A 296 -5.49 -34.69 3.68
C PHE A 296 -6.78 -35.50 3.78
N ARG A 297 -6.68 -36.71 4.34
CA ARG A 297 -7.85 -37.41 4.88
C ARG A 297 -8.31 -36.75 6.17
N ARG A 298 -9.54 -37.04 6.60
CA ARG A 298 -10.04 -36.63 7.93
C ARG A 298 -9.28 -37.29 9.08
N GLU A 299 -8.62 -38.42 8.86
CA GLU A 299 -7.84 -39.12 9.89
C GLU A 299 -6.40 -38.57 10.05
N ASP A 300 -5.88 -37.79 9.10
CA ASP A 300 -4.45 -37.42 9.01
C ASP A 300 -4.08 -36.16 9.84
N GLN A 301 -4.63 -36.00 11.04
CA GLN A 301 -4.53 -34.74 11.83
C GLN A 301 -3.08 -34.37 12.21
N LEU A 302 -2.23 -35.35 12.52
CA LEU A 302 -0.81 -35.12 12.82
C LEU A 302 -0.04 -34.58 11.59
N GLU A 303 -0.29 -35.14 10.41
CA GLU A 303 0.33 -34.69 9.15
C GLU A 303 -0.12 -33.29 8.75
N LEU A 304 -1.39 -32.94 9.02
CA LEU A 304 -1.89 -31.57 8.89
C LEU A 304 -1.17 -30.61 9.85
N HIS A 305 -1.14 -30.94 11.15
CA HIS A 305 -0.48 -30.14 12.19
C HIS A 305 0.99 -29.82 11.83
N LEU A 306 1.77 -30.85 11.48
CA LEU A 306 3.16 -30.69 11.02
C LEU A 306 3.26 -29.86 9.73
N SER A 307 2.30 -29.97 8.82
CA SER A 307 2.27 -29.20 7.56
C SER A 307 1.92 -27.72 7.76
N LEU A 308 1.10 -27.39 8.77
CA LEU A 308 0.79 -26.01 9.17
C LEU A 308 2.02 -25.34 9.80
N LEU A 309 2.62 -25.97 10.81
CA LEU A 309 3.82 -25.46 11.48
C LEU A 309 4.99 -25.29 10.50
N ARG A 310 5.21 -26.26 9.61
CA ARG A 310 6.27 -26.18 8.58
C ARG A 310 6.04 -25.03 7.58
N ARG A 311 4.79 -24.67 7.28
CA ARG A 311 4.49 -23.50 6.44
C ARG A 311 4.86 -22.21 7.19
N VAL A 312 4.32 -21.99 8.38
CA VAL A 312 4.59 -20.74 9.12
C VAL A 312 6.09 -20.59 9.39
N SER A 313 6.79 -21.68 9.73
CA SER A 313 8.25 -21.71 9.84
C SER A 313 8.98 -21.26 8.55
N HIS A 314 8.49 -21.63 7.37
CA HIS A 314 9.05 -21.17 6.08
C HIS A 314 8.80 -19.68 5.80
N LEU A 315 7.73 -19.08 6.33
CA LEU A 315 7.53 -17.63 6.23
C LEU A 315 8.41 -16.87 7.21
N TYR A 316 8.52 -17.41 8.41
CA TYR A 316 9.31 -16.90 9.52
C TYR A 316 10.83 -17.04 9.32
N ASP A 317 11.27 -17.96 8.46
CA ASP A 317 12.69 -18.14 8.14
C ASP A 317 13.29 -16.86 7.57
N THR A 318 14.43 -16.44 8.11
CA THR A 318 15.23 -15.28 7.69
C THR A 318 16.67 -15.76 7.48
N PRO A 319 16.96 -16.41 6.34
CA PRO A 319 18.17 -17.20 6.17
C PRO A 319 19.45 -16.36 6.19
N PHE A 320 19.40 -15.10 5.76
CA PHE A 320 20.57 -14.23 5.81
C PHE A 320 20.78 -13.66 7.22
N PHE A 321 19.71 -13.21 7.87
CA PHE A 321 19.80 -12.74 9.26
C PHE A 321 20.25 -13.85 10.22
N ALA A 322 19.73 -15.06 10.09
CA ALA A 322 20.13 -16.20 10.92
C ALA A 322 21.62 -16.54 10.76
N ALA A 323 22.15 -16.48 9.52
CA ALA A 323 23.57 -16.70 9.26
C ALA A 323 24.47 -15.60 9.88
N ILE A 324 24.00 -14.34 9.89
CA ILE A 324 24.70 -13.24 10.56
C ILE A 324 24.66 -13.38 12.09
N GLN A 325 23.54 -13.84 12.68
CA GLN A 325 23.46 -14.13 14.12
C GLN A 325 24.41 -15.26 14.53
N ASP A 326 24.48 -16.33 13.73
CA ASP A 326 25.41 -17.45 13.93
C ASP A 326 26.87 -16.98 13.79
N HIS A 327 27.20 -16.20 12.76
CA HIS A 327 28.53 -15.58 12.62
C HIS A 327 28.92 -14.74 13.85
N ALA A 328 28.02 -13.87 14.33
CA ALA A 328 28.28 -13.01 15.48
C ALA A 328 28.57 -13.82 16.76
N ARG A 329 27.90 -14.96 16.95
CA ARG A 329 28.09 -15.84 18.11
C ARG A 329 29.37 -16.69 18.04
N ARG A 330 29.86 -17.01 16.84
CA ARG A 330 31.06 -17.85 16.67
C ARG A 330 32.32 -17.14 17.18
N PRO A 331 33.27 -17.86 17.83
CA PRO A 331 34.59 -17.34 18.11
C PRO A 331 35.44 -17.37 16.83
N VAL A 332 35.76 -16.20 16.28
CA VAL A 332 36.53 -16.06 15.03
C VAL A 332 37.72 -15.11 15.26
N GLY A 333 38.91 -15.51 14.81
CA GLY A 333 40.08 -14.64 14.74
C GLY A 333 40.08 -13.84 13.43
N VAL A 334 40.13 -12.51 13.51
CA VAL A 334 40.04 -11.63 12.33
C VAL A 334 41.43 -11.23 11.86
N PHE A 335 41.80 -11.69 10.66
CA PHE A 335 42.98 -11.24 9.90
C PHE A 335 42.58 -10.57 8.56
N HIS A 336 41.30 -10.18 8.43
CA HIS A 336 40.77 -9.47 7.26
C HIS A 336 40.91 -7.94 7.43
N ALA A 337 40.76 -7.20 6.34
CA ALA A 337 40.68 -5.73 6.33
C ALA A 337 39.34 -5.20 6.90
N LEU A 338 39.00 -5.60 8.13
CA LEU A 338 37.79 -5.20 8.86
C LEU A 338 38.17 -4.85 10.32
N PRO A 339 38.83 -3.71 10.58
CA PRO A 339 39.36 -3.39 11.91
C PRO A 339 38.27 -3.22 12.98
N VAL A 340 37.03 -2.89 12.58
CA VAL A 340 35.87 -2.72 13.48
C VAL A 340 35.24 -4.06 13.85
N ALA A 341 35.43 -5.11 13.05
CA ALA A 341 34.84 -6.42 13.30
C ALA A 341 35.28 -6.99 14.66
N ARG A 342 34.34 -7.63 15.35
CA ARG A 342 34.47 -8.11 16.74
C ARG A 342 34.70 -7.01 17.78
N GLY A 343 34.65 -5.72 17.40
CA GLY A 343 34.72 -4.57 18.29
C GLY A 343 36.09 -4.30 18.94
N GLY A 344 37.14 -5.06 18.63
CA GLY A 344 38.43 -4.98 19.34
C GLY A 344 39.11 -3.61 19.27
N SER A 345 39.04 -2.94 18.11
CA SER A 345 39.56 -1.57 17.92
C SER A 345 38.73 -0.49 18.62
N VAL A 346 37.46 -0.78 18.93
CA VAL A 346 36.50 0.13 19.56
C VAL A 346 36.60 0.02 21.07
N VAL A 347 36.40 -1.20 21.60
CA VAL A 347 36.44 -1.52 23.04
C VAL A 347 37.85 -1.37 23.62
N GLY A 348 38.90 -1.60 22.82
CA GLY A 348 40.29 -1.37 23.22
C GLY A 348 40.74 0.10 23.14
N SER A 349 39.92 1.00 22.59
CA SER A 349 40.26 2.42 22.49
C SER A 349 39.97 3.15 23.81
N LYS A 350 40.72 4.23 24.07
CA LYS A 350 40.46 5.15 25.19
C LYS A 350 39.49 6.29 24.84
N TRP A 351 39.11 6.40 23.56
CA TRP A 351 38.47 7.60 23.02
C TRP A 351 37.15 7.36 22.29
N ILE A 352 36.84 6.11 21.90
CA ILE A 352 35.69 5.78 21.04
C ILE A 352 34.89 4.56 21.55
N THR A 353 34.92 4.27 22.86
CA THR A 353 34.08 3.20 23.45
C THR A 353 32.59 3.53 23.36
N ASP A 354 32.26 4.83 23.34
CA ASP A 354 30.93 5.39 23.15
C ASP A 354 30.21 4.86 21.89
N LEU A 355 30.95 4.51 20.83
CA LEU A 355 30.40 3.84 19.65
C LEU A 355 29.77 2.47 19.99
N ALA A 356 30.42 1.69 20.85
CA ALA A 356 29.90 0.40 21.32
C ALA A 356 28.80 0.57 22.36
N ASP A 357 28.88 1.59 23.20
CA ASP A 357 27.85 1.92 24.20
C ASP A 357 26.55 2.41 23.52
N PHE A 358 26.66 3.16 22.42
CA PHE A 358 25.51 3.71 21.68
C PHE A 358 24.83 2.68 20.77
N TYR A 359 25.58 1.95 19.93
CA TYR A 359 25.01 0.98 18.98
C TYR A 359 24.86 -0.44 19.53
N GLY A 360 25.54 -0.76 20.63
CA GLY A 360 25.63 -2.11 21.18
C GLY A 360 26.64 -3.01 20.45
N LEU A 361 27.31 -3.86 21.24
CA LEU A 361 28.39 -4.74 20.75
C LEU A 361 27.95 -5.72 19.65
N ASN A 362 26.65 -6.09 19.58
CA ASN A 362 26.13 -7.00 18.56
C ASN A 362 26.32 -6.46 17.13
N LEU A 363 26.26 -5.15 16.91
CA LEU A 363 26.51 -4.55 15.59
C LEU A 363 27.96 -4.79 15.15
N LEU A 364 28.92 -4.68 16.08
CA LEU A 364 30.35 -4.89 15.85
C LEU A 364 30.72 -6.39 15.74
N LEU A 365 29.98 -7.27 16.42
CA LEU A 365 30.14 -8.72 16.32
C LEU A 365 29.58 -9.28 15.00
N ALA A 366 28.53 -8.63 14.46
CA ALA A 366 27.91 -8.96 13.17
C ALA A 366 28.67 -8.39 11.96
N GLU A 367 29.61 -7.46 12.17
CA GLU A 367 30.40 -6.83 11.12
C GLU A 367 31.38 -7.83 10.48
N THR A 368 31.25 -8.05 9.17
CA THR A 368 31.87 -9.19 8.47
C THR A 368 31.79 -9.03 6.94
N SER A 369 32.24 -10.03 6.19
CA SER A 369 32.29 -10.05 4.71
C SER A 369 32.13 -11.46 4.14
N ALA A 370 31.79 -11.58 2.85
CA ALA A 370 31.61 -12.86 2.16
C ALA A 370 32.86 -13.77 2.21
N THR A 371 34.04 -13.16 2.27
CA THR A 371 35.36 -13.81 2.39
C THR A 371 35.58 -14.51 3.74
N SER A 372 34.79 -14.20 4.77
CA SER A 372 34.94 -14.74 6.14
C SER A 372 34.39 -16.17 6.31
N GLY A 373 33.82 -16.76 5.25
CA GLY A 373 33.36 -18.14 5.22
C GLY A 373 31.96 -18.36 5.82
N GLY A 374 31.11 -19.09 5.11
CA GLY A 374 29.74 -19.39 5.54
C GLY A 374 28.71 -18.26 5.34
N LEU A 375 29.10 -17.15 4.71
CA LEU A 375 28.23 -16.04 4.35
C LEU A 375 28.22 -15.84 2.83
N ASP A 376 27.09 -15.35 2.32
CA ASP A 376 26.81 -15.28 0.88
C ASP A 376 27.29 -13.94 0.26
N SER A 377 27.63 -13.95 -1.02
CA SER A 377 28.06 -12.75 -1.74
C SER A 377 26.87 -12.03 -2.36
N LEU A 378 26.73 -10.71 -2.13
CA LEU A 378 25.64 -9.95 -2.75
C LEU A 378 25.77 -9.87 -4.28
N LEU A 379 27.01 -9.86 -4.79
CA LEU A 379 27.30 -9.79 -6.23
C LEU A 379 27.11 -11.14 -6.94
N ALA A 380 27.18 -12.25 -6.20
CA ALA A 380 27.01 -13.61 -6.71
C ALA A 380 26.29 -14.49 -5.67
N PRO A 381 24.99 -14.24 -5.39
CA PRO A 381 24.28 -14.91 -4.31
C PRO A 381 23.94 -16.35 -4.69
N VAL A 382 24.39 -17.30 -3.88
CA VAL A 382 24.23 -18.75 -4.11
C VAL A 382 23.61 -19.51 -2.92
N HIS A 383 23.50 -18.89 -1.75
CA HIS A 383 23.08 -19.53 -0.50
C HIS A 383 22.04 -18.69 0.26
N THR A 384 22.44 -17.99 1.31
CA THR A 384 21.50 -17.36 2.26
C THR A 384 20.92 -16.05 1.75
N LEU A 385 21.67 -15.24 0.98
CA LEU A 385 21.13 -14.09 0.27
C LEU A 385 20.25 -14.54 -0.89
N LYS A 386 20.66 -15.59 -1.61
CA LYS A 386 19.84 -16.16 -2.70
C LYS A 386 18.47 -16.60 -2.20
N LYS A 387 18.42 -17.33 -1.09
CA LYS A 387 17.16 -17.77 -0.46
C LYS A 387 16.35 -16.58 0.07
N ALA A 388 16.98 -15.58 0.69
CA ALA A 388 16.28 -14.37 1.15
C ALA A 388 15.63 -13.59 -0.03
N GLN A 389 16.33 -13.50 -1.17
CA GLN A 389 15.84 -12.91 -2.41
C GLN A 389 14.70 -13.72 -3.04
N GLU A 390 14.73 -15.05 -2.98
CA GLU A 390 13.64 -15.92 -3.45
C GLU A 390 12.39 -15.80 -2.56
N LEU A 391 12.57 -15.73 -1.24
CA LEU A 391 11.48 -15.45 -0.30
C LEU A 391 10.88 -14.05 -0.55
N ALA A 392 11.70 -13.06 -0.92
CA ALA A 392 11.21 -11.74 -1.30
C ALA A 392 10.50 -11.72 -2.65
N ALA A 393 10.98 -12.45 -3.65
CA ALA A 393 10.29 -12.61 -4.92
C ALA A 393 8.89 -13.22 -4.71
N ARG A 394 8.76 -14.22 -3.82
CA ARG A 394 7.45 -14.74 -3.40
C ARG A 394 6.57 -13.64 -2.78
N ALA A 395 7.06 -12.96 -1.73
CA ALA A 395 6.29 -12.00 -0.95
C ALA A 395 5.69 -10.86 -1.81
N PHE A 396 6.47 -10.37 -2.78
CA PHE A 396 6.08 -9.27 -3.68
C PHE A 396 5.48 -9.74 -5.03
N GLY A 397 5.28 -11.05 -5.23
CA GLY A 397 4.69 -11.61 -6.45
C GLY A 397 5.57 -11.52 -7.71
N ALA A 398 6.87 -11.26 -7.56
CA ALA A 398 7.83 -11.09 -8.64
C ALA A 398 8.41 -12.43 -9.12
N LYS A 399 8.95 -12.47 -10.34
CA LYS A 399 9.72 -13.64 -10.84
C LYS A 399 11.12 -13.68 -10.22
N HIS A 400 11.76 -12.51 -10.08
CA HIS A 400 13.02 -12.33 -9.38
C HIS A 400 12.98 -11.08 -8.49
N THR A 401 13.82 -11.04 -7.46
CA THR A 401 13.99 -9.86 -6.60
C THR A 401 15.45 -9.71 -6.20
N PHE A 402 15.95 -8.47 -6.23
CA PHE A 402 17.34 -8.13 -5.90
C PHE A 402 17.35 -7.10 -4.77
N PHE A 403 18.20 -7.33 -3.76
CA PHE A 403 18.40 -6.40 -2.66
C PHE A 403 19.40 -5.31 -3.06
N VAL A 404 19.15 -4.06 -2.68
CA VAL A 404 20.00 -2.91 -3.02
C VAL A 404 20.34 -2.16 -1.73
N THR A 405 21.63 -1.88 -1.53
CA THR A 405 22.16 -1.24 -0.31
C THR A 405 22.46 0.25 -0.48
N ASN A 406 22.08 0.87 -1.61
CA ASN A 406 22.26 2.30 -1.89
C ASN A 406 20.95 3.00 -2.36
N GLY A 407 19.81 2.48 -1.89
CA GLY A 407 18.47 3.02 -2.10
C GLY A 407 17.92 2.86 -3.52
N THR A 408 16.65 3.22 -3.71
CA THR A 408 15.99 3.21 -5.03
C THR A 408 16.72 4.10 -6.05
N SER A 409 17.43 5.11 -5.57
CA SER A 409 18.32 5.93 -6.39
C SER A 409 19.35 5.11 -7.18
N THR A 410 19.86 4.01 -6.64
CA THR A 410 20.70 3.04 -7.36
C THR A 410 19.85 2.03 -8.12
N ALA A 411 18.76 1.53 -7.53
CA ALA A 411 17.85 0.58 -8.17
C ALA A 411 17.40 1.03 -9.57
N ASN A 412 16.98 2.30 -9.72
CA ASN A 412 16.54 2.85 -11.01
C ASN A 412 17.68 2.84 -12.03
N LYS A 413 18.91 3.18 -11.62
CA LYS A 413 20.07 3.18 -12.53
C LYS A 413 20.41 1.77 -13.00
N VAL A 414 20.34 0.77 -12.12
CA VAL A 414 20.52 -0.65 -12.48
C VAL A 414 19.50 -1.05 -13.55
N VAL A 415 18.21 -0.77 -13.34
CA VAL A 415 17.17 -1.14 -14.31
C VAL A 415 17.35 -0.43 -15.65
N HIS A 416 17.64 0.87 -15.66
CA HIS A 416 17.92 1.59 -16.90
C HIS A 416 19.17 1.04 -17.60
N GLN A 417 20.33 0.97 -16.95
CA GLN A 417 21.57 0.48 -17.56
C GLN A 417 21.46 -0.96 -18.07
N ALA A 418 20.60 -1.79 -17.47
CA ALA A 418 20.35 -3.15 -17.90
C ALA A 418 19.52 -3.26 -19.20
N LEU A 419 18.71 -2.25 -19.54
CA LEU A 419 17.58 -2.40 -20.48
C LEU A 419 17.56 -1.37 -21.61
N VAL A 420 18.29 -0.25 -21.49
CA VAL A 420 18.40 0.79 -22.51
C VAL A 420 19.85 1.03 -22.96
N SER A 421 20.02 1.28 -24.24
CA SER A 421 21.28 1.59 -24.93
C SER A 421 21.40 3.09 -25.23
N PRO A 422 22.61 3.58 -25.61
CA PRO A 422 22.75 4.93 -26.12
C PRO A 422 21.85 5.19 -27.33
N ASN A 423 21.15 6.33 -27.31
CA ASN A 423 20.12 6.77 -28.27
C ASN A 423 18.76 6.06 -28.20
N ASP A 424 18.56 5.04 -27.34
CA ASP A 424 17.20 4.56 -27.06
C ASP A 424 16.37 5.70 -26.45
N VAL A 425 15.12 5.85 -26.89
CA VAL A 425 14.16 6.81 -26.32
C VAL A 425 13.48 6.18 -25.12
N VAL A 426 13.40 6.93 -24.02
CA VAL A 426 12.67 6.56 -22.81
C VAL A 426 11.55 7.57 -22.60
N LEU A 427 10.30 7.12 -22.63
CA LEU A 427 9.18 7.96 -22.21
C LEU A 427 9.20 8.02 -20.68
N VAL A 428 9.28 9.22 -20.11
CA VAL A 428 9.56 9.39 -18.67
C VAL A 428 8.71 10.49 -18.06
N ASP A 429 8.02 10.16 -16.97
CA ASP A 429 7.30 11.10 -16.11
C ASP A 429 8.19 12.31 -15.73
N ARG A 430 7.75 13.53 -16.06
CA ARG A 430 8.53 14.75 -15.76
C ARG A 430 8.70 14.99 -14.25
N ASN A 431 7.77 14.50 -13.43
CA ASN A 431 7.77 14.59 -11.97
C ASN A 431 8.57 13.42 -11.31
N CYS A 432 9.35 12.66 -12.10
CA CYS A 432 10.12 11.54 -11.57
C CYS A 432 11.32 11.97 -10.71
N HIS A 433 11.83 11.03 -9.90
CA HIS A 433 12.96 11.29 -9.03
C HIS A 433 14.27 11.48 -9.82
N LYS A 434 15.15 12.38 -9.35
CA LYS A 434 16.44 12.74 -9.99
C LYS A 434 17.34 11.57 -10.40
N SER A 435 17.16 10.38 -9.83
CA SER A 435 17.87 9.16 -10.25
C SER A 435 17.57 8.71 -11.68
N HIS A 436 16.39 8.97 -12.23
CA HIS A 436 16.08 8.60 -13.63
C HIS A 436 16.85 9.48 -14.61
N HIS A 437 16.84 10.79 -14.43
CA HIS A 437 17.62 11.71 -15.28
C HIS A 437 19.14 11.41 -15.16
N HIS A 438 19.63 11.08 -13.96
CA HIS A 438 21.00 10.58 -13.80
C HIS A 438 21.24 9.25 -14.52
N ALA A 439 20.27 8.34 -14.55
CA ALA A 439 20.40 7.07 -15.27
C ALA A 439 20.49 7.30 -16.79
N MET A 440 19.59 8.12 -17.36
CA MET A 440 19.58 8.44 -18.79
C MET A 440 20.85 9.21 -19.21
N MET A 441 21.36 10.11 -18.36
CA MET A 441 22.67 10.74 -18.54
C MET A 441 23.83 9.73 -18.56
N LEU A 442 23.78 8.68 -17.73
CA LEU A 442 24.81 7.64 -17.69
C LEU A 442 24.72 6.66 -18.88
N THR A 443 23.52 6.23 -19.26
CA THR A 443 23.31 5.30 -20.38
C THR A 443 23.43 5.97 -21.75
N GLY A 444 23.19 7.28 -21.83
CA GLY A 444 23.06 8.00 -23.11
C GLY A 444 21.72 7.76 -23.81
N ALA A 445 20.72 7.25 -23.10
CA ALA A 445 19.34 7.20 -23.57
C ALA A 445 18.72 8.61 -23.59
N ARG A 446 17.80 8.86 -24.52
CA ARG A 446 17.15 10.15 -24.73
C ARG A 446 15.82 10.21 -23.97
N PRO A 447 15.67 11.03 -22.90
CA PRO A 447 14.38 11.26 -22.28
C PRO A 447 13.43 11.98 -23.23
N ALA A 448 12.29 11.35 -23.52
CA ALA A 448 11.08 12.02 -23.98
C ALA A 448 10.20 12.23 -22.74
N TYR A 449 10.10 13.47 -22.26
CA TYR A 449 9.33 13.74 -21.05
C TYR A 449 7.82 13.65 -21.33
N LEU A 450 7.12 13.05 -20.37
CA LEU A 450 5.68 13.00 -20.27
C LEU A 450 5.26 13.97 -19.18
N ASP A 451 4.57 15.04 -19.55
CA ASP A 451 4.14 16.06 -18.60
C ASP A 451 2.86 15.61 -17.87
N ALA A 452 2.86 15.78 -16.55
CA ALA A 452 1.71 15.50 -15.71
C ALA A 452 0.75 16.72 -15.70
N TYR A 453 -0.54 16.51 -15.45
CA TYR A 453 -1.48 17.63 -15.37
C TYR A 453 -1.14 18.57 -14.18
N PRO A 454 -1.26 19.90 -14.34
CA PRO A 454 -0.91 20.84 -13.29
C PRO A 454 -2.05 20.99 -12.26
N LEU A 455 -1.70 21.04 -10.97
CA LEU A 455 -2.61 21.41 -9.88
C LEU A 455 -2.21 22.79 -9.34
N ASN A 456 -2.51 23.83 -10.15
CA ASN A 456 -2.07 25.20 -9.91
C ASN A 456 -2.46 25.73 -8.51
N ASP A 457 -3.67 25.41 -8.05
CA ASP A 457 -4.21 25.83 -6.74
C ASP A 457 -3.37 25.31 -5.55
N TYR A 458 -2.57 24.27 -5.73
CA TYR A 458 -1.73 23.67 -4.69
C TYR A 458 -0.22 23.72 -5.00
N ALA A 459 0.16 24.25 -6.18
CA ALA A 459 1.53 24.39 -6.67
C ALA A 459 2.33 23.06 -6.78
N PHE A 460 1.71 21.99 -7.26
CA PHE A 460 2.40 20.76 -7.67
C PHE A 460 1.70 20.07 -8.85
N TYR A 461 2.37 19.07 -9.44
CA TYR A 461 1.83 18.29 -10.55
C TYR A 461 1.10 17.05 -10.05
N GLY A 462 0.08 16.63 -10.80
CA GLY A 462 -0.63 15.38 -10.57
C GLY A 462 0.07 14.19 -11.24
N ALA A 463 -0.64 13.51 -12.13
CA ALA A 463 -0.17 12.34 -12.87
C ALA A 463 -0.18 12.57 -14.38
N VAL A 464 0.47 11.69 -15.14
CA VAL A 464 0.46 11.68 -16.62
C VAL A 464 -0.80 10.94 -17.10
N PRO A 465 -1.73 11.59 -17.83
CA PRO A 465 -2.89 10.92 -18.41
C PRO A 465 -2.50 9.80 -19.38
N LEU A 466 -3.27 8.70 -19.40
CA LEU A 466 -3.01 7.60 -20.34
C LEU A 466 -3.21 8.01 -21.81
N SER A 467 -4.07 9.00 -22.07
CA SER A 467 -4.19 9.64 -23.40
C SER A 467 -2.86 10.16 -23.91
N ASP A 468 -2.04 10.74 -23.04
CA ASP A 468 -0.86 11.50 -23.42
C ASP A 468 0.33 10.55 -23.64
N VAL A 469 0.40 9.46 -22.85
CA VAL A 469 1.30 8.32 -23.12
C VAL A 469 0.96 7.65 -24.45
N LYS A 470 -0.34 7.46 -24.73
CA LYS A 470 -0.82 6.91 -26.01
C LYS A 470 -0.45 7.84 -27.16
N GLN A 471 -0.76 9.15 -27.08
CA GLN A 471 -0.42 10.12 -28.12
C GLN A 471 1.09 10.13 -28.41
N MET A 472 1.93 10.15 -27.38
CA MET A 472 3.39 10.09 -27.57
C MET A 472 3.82 8.86 -28.38
N LEU A 473 3.28 7.67 -28.06
CA LEU A 473 3.56 6.45 -28.82
C LEU A 473 3.04 6.52 -30.27
N LEU A 474 1.88 7.15 -30.50
CA LEU A 474 1.31 7.38 -31.83
C LEU A 474 2.16 8.38 -32.64
N ASP A 475 2.70 9.42 -32.01
CA ASP A 475 3.60 10.40 -32.64
C ASP A 475 4.92 9.75 -33.08
N TYR A 476 5.53 8.90 -32.24
CA TYR A 476 6.71 8.12 -32.62
C TYR A 476 6.40 7.11 -33.73
N ARG A 477 5.18 6.54 -33.76
CA ARG A 477 4.70 5.67 -34.84
C ARG A 477 4.58 6.43 -36.16
N ALA A 478 3.94 7.59 -36.16
CA ALA A 478 3.79 8.46 -37.33
C ALA A 478 5.14 8.98 -37.84
N ALA A 479 6.10 9.23 -36.94
CA ALA A 479 7.47 9.62 -37.27
C ALA A 479 8.35 8.47 -37.80
N GLY A 480 7.90 7.21 -37.76
CA GLY A 480 8.71 6.04 -38.11
C GLY A 480 9.84 5.75 -37.10
N ARG A 481 9.73 6.25 -35.86
CA ARG A 481 10.73 6.16 -34.79
C ARG A 481 10.28 5.31 -33.59
N LEU A 482 9.14 4.61 -33.69
CA LEU A 482 8.59 3.78 -32.60
C LEU A 482 9.53 2.67 -32.13
N ASP A 483 10.44 2.20 -33.00
CA ASP A 483 11.47 1.22 -32.63
C ASP A 483 12.56 1.79 -31.72
N GLU A 484 12.75 3.12 -31.70
CA GLU A 484 13.66 3.78 -30.75
C GLU A 484 13.08 3.82 -29.33
N VAL A 485 11.75 3.80 -29.17
CA VAL A 485 11.06 3.93 -27.87
C VAL A 485 11.17 2.64 -27.08
N ARG A 486 12.19 2.54 -26.22
CA ARG A 486 12.52 1.27 -25.54
C ARG A 486 11.74 1.04 -24.25
N MET A 487 11.43 2.10 -23.50
CA MET A 487 10.91 1.99 -22.14
C MET A 487 9.95 3.13 -21.79
N VAL A 488 8.90 2.82 -21.01
CA VAL A 488 8.09 3.79 -20.27
C VAL A 488 8.49 3.74 -18.78
N THR A 489 8.75 4.90 -18.19
CA THR A 489 9.11 5.06 -16.78
C THR A 489 8.15 6.02 -16.08
N LEU A 490 7.38 5.51 -15.10
CA LEU A 490 6.36 6.28 -14.36
C LEU A 490 6.53 6.12 -12.85
N THR A 491 6.23 7.18 -12.08
CA THR A 491 6.27 7.17 -10.62
C THR A 491 4.91 6.73 -10.06
N ASN A 492 4.84 5.59 -9.34
CA ASN A 492 3.57 5.07 -8.83
C ASN A 492 3.66 4.60 -7.36
N CYS A 493 2.97 5.22 -6.41
CA CYS A 493 2.18 6.45 -6.50
C CYS A 493 3.06 7.69 -6.69
N THR A 494 2.44 8.79 -7.14
CA THR A 494 3.05 10.13 -7.05
C THR A 494 3.28 10.50 -5.58
N PHE A 495 4.11 11.53 -5.31
CA PHE A 495 4.45 11.91 -3.93
C PHE A 495 3.20 12.21 -3.08
N ASP A 496 2.22 12.89 -3.68
CA ASP A 496 0.95 13.32 -3.06
C ASP A 496 -0.13 12.23 -3.08
N GLY A 497 0.20 11.02 -3.55
CA GLY A 497 -0.64 9.83 -3.41
C GLY A 497 -1.55 9.50 -4.59
N ILE A 498 -1.40 10.15 -5.75
CA ILE A 498 -2.14 9.74 -6.95
C ILE A 498 -1.55 8.41 -7.46
N VAL A 499 -2.39 7.41 -7.61
CA VAL A 499 -2.05 6.03 -7.99
C VAL A 499 -2.61 5.73 -9.37
N TYR A 500 -1.76 5.27 -10.29
CA TYR A 500 -2.14 4.85 -11.63
C TYR A 500 -2.94 3.53 -11.59
N ASP A 501 -3.52 3.10 -12.71
CA ASP A 501 -3.81 1.69 -12.97
C ASP A 501 -2.68 1.10 -13.85
N PRO A 502 -1.67 0.43 -13.25
CA PRO A 502 -0.56 -0.11 -14.02
C PRO A 502 -0.99 -1.16 -15.05
N GLU A 503 -2.05 -1.93 -14.77
CA GLU A 503 -2.52 -2.95 -15.69
C GLU A 503 -3.09 -2.30 -16.96
N ARG A 504 -3.96 -1.30 -16.79
CA ARG A 504 -4.53 -0.56 -17.91
C ARG A 504 -3.46 0.21 -18.70
N VAL A 505 -2.54 0.90 -18.02
CA VAL A 505 -1.44 1.63 -18.67
C VAL A 505 -0.57 0.68 -19.49
N MET A 506 -0.15 -0.46 -18.92
CA MET A 506 0.66 -1.44 -19.63
C MET A 506 -0.11 -2.07 -20.81
N ALA A 507 -1.37 -2.45 -20.62
CA ALA A 507 -2.18 -3.07 -21.65
C ALA A 507 -2.40 -2.13 -22.86
N GLU A 508 -2.77 -0.88 -22.63
CA GLU A 508 -3.04 0.06 -23.73
C GLU A 508 -1.76 0.49 -24.46
N CYS A 509 -0.62 0.63 -23.75
CA CYS A 509 0.67 0.90 -24.38
C CYS A 509 1.19 -0.30 -25.19
N LEU A 510 1.02 -1.54 -24.68
CA LEU A 510 1.40 -2.77 -25.41
C LEU A 510 0.54 -3.03 -26.64
N ALA A 511 -0.66 -2.45 -26.73
CA ALA A 511 -1.47 -2.48 -27.95
C ALA A 511 -0.91 -1.59 -29.07
N ILE A 512 -0.12 -0.56 -28.74
CA ILE A 512 0.57 0.30 -29.70
C ILE A 512 1.99 -0.23 -29.99
N LYS A 513 2.73 -0.66 -28.95
CA LYS A 513 4.08 -1.24 -29.07
C LYS A 513 4.21 -2.54 -28.24
N PRO A 514 4.07 -3.74 -28.86
CA PRO A 514 3.99 -5.02 -28.14
C PRO A 514 5.26 -5.50 -27.41
N ASP A 515 6.42 -4.86 -27.60
CA ASP A 515 7.71 -5.22 -26.98
C ASP A 515 8.21 -4.20 -25.92
N LEU A 516 7.36 -3.22 -25.58
CA LEU A 516 7.68 -2.11 -24.69
C LEU A 516 7.99 -2.57 -23.26
N VAL A 517 9.04 -1.98 -22.66
CA VAL A 517 9.46 -2.25 -21.29
C VAL A 517 8.87 -1.22 -20.32
N PHE A 518 8.43 -1.65 -19.15
CA PHE A 518 7.87 -0.77 -18.12
C PHE A 518 8.75 -0.76 -16.86
N LEU A 519 9.13 0.43 -16.41
CA LEU A 519 9.72 0.67 -15.09
C LEU A 519 8.75 1.51 -14.25
N TRP A 520 8.22 0.91 -13.20
CA TRP A 520 7.43 1.59 -12.18
C TRP A 520 8.32 1.94 -10.99
N ASP A 521 8.57 3.23 -10.74
CA ASP A 521 9.20 3.64 -9.48
C ASP A 521 8.14 3.62 -8.36
N GLU A 522 8.18 2.54 -7.59
CA GLU A 522 7.30 2.28 -6.44
C GLU A 522 8.01 2.62 -5.12
N ALA A 523 8.96 3.58 -5.11
CA ALA A 523 9.67 4.00 -3.90
C ALA A 523 8.74 4.43 -2.76
N TRP A 524 7.55 4.93 -3.10
CA TRP A 524 6.52 5.33 -2.14
C TRP A 524 5.40 4.30 -1.97
N PHE A 525 5.42 3.15 -2.65
CA PHE A 525 4.24 2.27 -2.75
C PHE A 525 4.49 0.79 -2.40
N ALA A 526 5.68 0.45 -1.90
CA ALA A 526 6.06 -0.94 -1.56
C ALA A 526 5.07 -1.68 -0.64
N PHE A 527 4.40 -0.97 0.28
CA PHE A 527 3.42 -1.57 1.18
C PHE A 527 2.14 -2.04 0.48
N ALA A 528 1.80 -1.48 -0.69
CA ALA A 528 0.54 -1.72 -1.38
C ALA A 528 0.35 -3.20 -1.78
N ALA A 529 1.44 -3.96 -1.94
CA ALA A 529 1.40 -5.38 -2.27
C ALA A 529 0.69 -6.24 -1.20
N PHE A 530 0.54 -5.76 0.04
CA PHE A 530 0.07 -6.55 1.18
C PHE A 530 -1.40 -6.35 1.56
N HIS A 531 -2.17 -5.56 0.81
CA HIS A 531 -3.61 -5.37 1.02
C HIS A 531 -4.40 -5.60 -0.29
N PRO A 532 -5.53 -6.33 -0.29
CA PRO A 532 -6.20 -6.78 -1.51
C PRO A 532 -6.64 -5.64 -2.44
N VAL A 533 -7.08 -4.50 -1.90
CA VAL A 533 -7.54 -3.36 -2.70
C VAL A 533 -6.36 -2.61 -3.33
N THR A 534 -5.25 -2.47 -2.61
CA THR A 534 -4.08 -1.73 -3.11
C THR A 534 -3.17 -2.57 -3.99
N ARG A 535 -3.09 -3.89 -3.74
CA ARG A 535 -2.19 -4.84 -4.42
C ARG A 535 -2.35 -4.81 -5.92
N ARG A 536 -3.60 -4.74 -6.42
CA ARG A 536 -3.91 -4.68 -7.86
C ARG A 536 -3.24 -3.50 -8.59
N ARG A 537 -2.96 -2.38 -7.90
CA ARG A 537 -2.27 -1.21 -8.46
C ARG A 537 -0.75 -1.22 -8.22
N THR A 538 -0.17 -2.39 -7.91
CA THR A 538 1.27 -2.63 -7.95
C THR A 538 1.66 -3.28 -9.27
N ALA A 539 2.83 -2.92 -9.80
CA ALA A 539 3.35 -3.37 -11.08
C ALA A 539 3.49 -4.90 -11.17
N MET A 540 3.91 -5.56 -10.10
CA MET A 540 4.10 -7.02 -10.08
C MET A 540 2.75 -7.77 -10.12
N ALA A 541 1.72 -7.28 -9.43
CA ALA A 541 0.38 -7.86 -9.47
C ALA A 541 -0.28 -7.64 -10.83
N ALA A 542 -0.20 -6.41 -11.36
CA ALA A 542 -0.70 -6.05 -12.68
C ALA A 542 -0.03 -6.87 -13.80
N ALA A 543 1.29 -7.03 -13.77
CA ALA A 543 2.02 -7.85 -14.74
C ALA A 543 1.60 -9.32 -14.71
N LYS A 544 1.38 -9.87 -13.50
CA LYS A 544 0.89 -11.25 -13.32
C LYS A 544 -0.54 -11.44 -13.82
N HIS A 545 -1.43 -10.48 -13.56
CA HIS A 545 -2.81 -10.53 -14.01
C HIS A 545 -2.89 -10.36 -15.54
N LEU A 546 -2.18 -9.39 -16.12
CA LEU A 546 -2.11 -9.18 -17.56
C LEU A 546 -1.55 -10.41 -18.30
N GLU A 547 -0.46 -11.03 -17.80
CA GLU A 547 0.06 -12.29 -18.38
C GLU A 547 -0.96 -13.44 -18.32
N ALA A 548 -1.84 -13.48 -17.32
CA ALA A 548 -2.92 -14.46 -17.26
C ALA A 548 -4.03 -14.14 -18.27
N THR A 549 -4.46 -12.87 -18.34
CA THR A 549 -5.51 -12.36 -19.23
C THR A 549 -5.17 -12.58 -20.71
N LEU A 550 -3.94 -12.28 -21.14
CA LEU A 550 -3.47 -12.49 -22.53
C LEU A 550 -3.68 -13.92 -23.04
N LYS A 551 -3.68 -14.92 -22.15
CA LYS A 551 -3.80 -16.35 -22.46
C LYS A 551 -5.26 -16.85 -22.51
N THR A 552 -6.24 -15.97 -22.29
CA THR A 552 -7.66 -16.34 -22.27
C THR A 552 -8.29 -16.27 -23.66
N SER A 553 -9.16 -17.21 -23.99
CA SER A 553 -9.88 -17.24 -25.28
C SER A 553 -10.77 -16.00 -25.48
N SER A 554 -11.34 -15.47 -24.40
CA SER A 554 -12.08 -14.20 -24.41
C SER A 554 -11.20 -13.02 -24.82
N HIS A 555 -9.96 -12.93 -24.34
CA HIS A 555 -9.00 -11.91 -24.76
C HIS A 555 -8.64 -12.03 -26.25
N HIS A 556 -8.33 -13.23 -26.74
CA HIS A 556 -8.07 -13.48 -28.17
C HIS A 556 -9.23 -13.01 -29.06
N LEU A 557 -10.48 -13.29 -28.67
CA LEU A 557 -11.67 -12.84 -29.39
C LEU A 557 -11.83 -11.32 -29.34
N ALA A 558 -11.72 -10.71 -28.15
CA ALA A 558 -11.86 -9.26 -27.98
C ALA A 558 -10.80 -8.47 -28.76
N TYR A 559 -9.54 -8.94 -28.75
CA TYR A 559 -8.46 -8.41 -29.58
C TYR A 559 -8.82 -8.47 -31.07
N THR A 560 -9.24 -9.65 -31.56
CA THR A 560 -9.58 -9.86 -32.98
C THR A 560 -10.69 -8.93 -33.45
N GLU A 561 -11.73 -8.71 -32.64
CA GLU A 561 -12.81 -7.77 -32.95
C GLU A 561 -12.38 -6.30 -32.86
N GLN A 562 -11.41 -5.94 -32.02
CA GLN A 562 -10.85 -4.59 -31.99
C GLN A 562 -9.93 -4.30 -33.19
N GLN A 563 -9.15 -5.27 -33.66
CA GLN A 563 -8.30 -5.07 -34.84
C GLN A 563 -9.12 -4.67 -36.08
N LYS A 564 -10.35 -5.19 -36.24
CA LYS A 564 -11.29 -4.78 -37.31
C LYS A 564 -11.80 -3.34 -37.21
N ARG A 565 -11.62 -2.67 -36.07
CA ARG A 565 -11.97 -1.25 -35.86
C ARG A 565 -10.76 -0.34 -35.95
N LEU A 566 -9.62 -0.80 -35.46
CA LEU A 566 -8.35 -0.07 -35.48
C LEU A 566 -7.63 -0.10 -36.83
N PHE A 567 -8.00 -1.01 -37.73
CA PHE A 567 -7.42 -1.13 -39.07
C PHE A 567 -8.49 -1.33 -40.14
N ALA A 568 -8.30 -0.68 -41.30
CA ALA A 568 -9.06 -0.95 -42.51
C ALA A 568 -8.64 -2.27 -43.17
N GLU A 569 -9.43 -2.77 -44.14
CA GLU A 569 -9.14 -4.04 -44.85
C GLU A 569 -7.81 -4.04 -45.61
N ASP A 570 -7.26 -2.87 -45.94
CA ASP A 570 -5.95 -2.70 -46.58
C ASP A 570 -4.76 -2.61 -45.59
N GLY A 571 -5.04 -2.70 -44.28
CA GLY A 571 -4.04 -2.58 -43.21
C GLY A 571 -3.72 -1.14 -42.78
N THR A 572 -4.39 -0.13 -43.34
CA THR A 572 -4.24 1.27 -42.89
C THR A 572 -4.78 1.43 -41.46
N PRO A 573 -4.01 1.98 -40.51
CA PRO A 573 -4.51 2.25 -39.16
C PRO A 573 -5.58 3.34 -39.17
N ALA A 574 -6.55 3.23 -38.26
CA ALA A 574 -7.54 4.26 -38.00
C ALA A 574 -6.88 5.58 -37.51
N PRO A 575 -7.54 6.74 -37.68
CA PRO A 575 -7.08 8.01 -37.14
C PRO A 575 -6.84 7.97 -35.64
N ASP A 576 -5.88 8.76 -35.14
CA ASP A 576 -5.44 8.73 -33.74
C ASP A 576 -6.58 8.99 -32.75
N GLU A 577 -7.61 9.76 -33.10
CA GLU A 577 -8.79 9.98 -32.26
C GLU A 577 -9.50 8.67 -31.88
N VAL A 578 -9.49 7.66 -32.76
CA VAL A 578 -10.03 6.31 -32.48
C VAL A 578 -9.11 5.57 -31.51
N TRP A 579 -7.80 5.64 -31.71
CA TRP A 579 -6.81 5.00 -30.83
C TRP A 579 -6.83 5.59 -29.42
N LEU A 580 -7.00 6.92 -29.29
CA LEU A 580 -7.07 7.61 -28.00
C LEU A 580 -8.36 7.27 -27.24
N SER A 581 -9.51 7.29 -27.93
CA SER A 581 -10.84 7.12 -27.31
C SER A 581 -11.21 5.67 -27.01
N GLU A 582 -10.71 4.68 -27.76
CA GLU A 582 -10.88 3.27 -27.39
C GLU A 582 -9.94 2.86 -26.24
N ARG A 583 -10.46 2.03 -25.31
CA ARG A 583 -9.65 1.25 -24.38
C ARG A 583 -8.94 0.15 -25.17
N LEU A 584 -7.64 0.31 -25.41
CA LEU A 584 -6.89 -0.58 -26.30
C LEU A 584 -6.60 -1.95 -25.64
N ILE A 585 -6.63 -3.00 -26.46
CA ILE A 585 -6.41 -4.39 -26.07
C ILE A 585 -5.08 -4.86 -26.69
N PRO A 586 -4.09 -5.28 -25.88
CA PRO A 586 -2.80 -5.73 -26.39
C PRO A 586 -2.91 -7.04 -27.17
N SER A 587 -2.00 -7.23 -28.13
CA SER A 587 -1.85 -8.50 -28.84
C SER A 587 -1.64 -9.66 -27.85
N PRO A 588 -2.25 -10.84 -28.06
CA PRO A 588 -1.96 -12.05 -27.29
C PRO A 588 -0.46 -12.43 -27.27
N ASP A 589 0.29 -12.01 -28.28
CA ASP A 589 1.74 -12.25 -28.40
C ASP A 589 2.61 -11.14 -27.74
N ALA A 590 1.99 -10.12 -27.14
CA ALA A 590 2.71 -9.03 -26.47
C ALA A 590 3.60 -9.53 -25.31
N ARG A 591 4.77 -8.90 -25.14
CA ARG A 591 5.79 -9.32 -24.17
C ARG A 591 5.63 -8.54 -22.86
N ILE A 592 5.31 -9.25 -21.78
CA ILE A 592 5.22 -8.65 -20.45
C ILE A 592 6.63 -8.49 -19.87
N ARG A 593 7.13 -7.26 -19.89
CA ARG A 593 8.49 -6.88 -19.47
C ARG A 593 8.45 -5.74 -18.45
N VAL A 594 8.28 -6.09 -17.18
CA VAL A 594 7.92 -5.15 -16.11
C VAL A 594 8.93 -5.20 -14.97
N TYR A 595 9.36 -4.02 -14.53
CA TYR A 595 10.31 -3.81 -13.44
C TYR A 595 9.68 -2.84 -12.43
N ALA A 596 9.86 -3.12 -11.15
CA ALA A 596 9.46 -2.22 -10.07
C ALA A 596 10.62 -1.97 -9.12
N THR A 597 10.81 -0.73 -8.70
CA THR A 597 11.88 -0.35 -7.77
C THR A 597 11.28 0.24 -6.50
N GLN A 598 11.66 -0.29 -5.35
CA GLN A 598 11.00 0.02 -4.07
C GLN A 598 12.02 0.47 -3.02
N SER A 599 11.69 1.55 -2.29
CA SER A 599 12.48 2.03 -1.17
C SER A 599 11.91 1.43 0.10
N THR A 600 12.32 0.19 0.40
CA THR A 600 11.85 -0.55 1.57
C THR A 600 11.96 0.29 2.84
N HIS A 601 13.05 1.06 3.02
CA HIS A 601 13.27 1.95 4.16
C HIS A 601 12.37 3.19 4.26
N LYS A 602 11.53 3.50 3.25
CA LYS A 602 10.57 4.63 3.30
C LYS A 602 9.18 4.20 3.75
N THR A 603 8.79 2.97 3.41
CA THR A 603 7.40 2.50 3.40
C THR A 603 7.20 1.19 4.14
N LEU A 604 8.29 0.46 4.41
CA LEU A 604 8.35 -0.82 5.07
C LEU A 604 9.51 -0.81 6.09
N THR A 605 9.74 -1.94 6.76
CA THR A 605 10.82 -2.07 7.75
C THR A 605 12.16 -2.38 7.08
N SER A 606 13.05 -1.39 7.01
CA SER A 606 14.46 -1.56 6.63
C SER A 606 15.30 -0.37 7.08
N LEU A 607 16.61 -0.57 7.28
CA LEU A 607 17.55 0.55 7.49
C LEU A 607 17.62 1.44 6.25
N ARG A 608 17.93 2.74 6.44
CA ARG A 608 18.10 3.69 5.33
C ARG A 608 19.06 3.15 4.26
N GLN A 609 18.80 3.50 3.01
CA GLN A 609 19.39 2.90 1.80
C GLN A 609 18.94 1.46 1.47
N GLY A 610 18.20 0.76 2.33
CA GLY A 610 17.60 -0.53 1.98
C GLY A 610 16.52 -0.39 0.90
N SER A 611 16.67 -1.13 -0.20
CA SER A 611 15.79 -1.08 -1.36
C SER A 611 15.71 -2.45 -2.05
N MET A 612 14.66 -2.66 -2.84
CA MET A 612 14.49 -3.86 -3.66
C MET A 612 14.21 -3.49 -5.11
N ILE A 613 14.71 -4.31 -6.05
CA ILE A 613 14.26 -4.35 -7.45
C ILE A 613 13.46 -5.62 -7.62
N HIS A 614 12.23 -5.51 -8.13
CA HIS A 614 11.36 -6.63 -8.48
C HIS A 614 11.27 -6.75 -10.00
N VAL A 615 11.38 -7.98 -10.51
CA VAL A 615 11.43 -8.26 -11.95
C VAL A 615 10.32 -9.23 -12.35
N TYR A 616 9.56 -8.85 -13.36
CA TYR A 616 8.57 -9.67 -14.05
C TYR A 616 8.77 -9.52 -15.57
N ASP A 617 9.84 -10.12 -16.09
CA ASP A 617 10.22 -10.06 -17.51
C ASP A 617 10.12 -11.46 -18.14
N GLN A 618 9.27 -11.61 -19.17
CA GLN A 618 9.12 -12.86 -19.92
C GLN A 618 10.34 -13.20 -20.81
N ASP A 619 11.18 -12.22 -21.13
CA ASP A 619 12.42 -12.39 -21.90
C ASP A 619 13.67 -12.40 -21.02
N TRP A 620 13.50 -12.47 -19.69
CA TRP A 620 14.57 -12.46 -18.69
C TRP A 620 15.75 -13.39 -19.03
N VAL A 621 15.47 -14.68 -19.27
CA VAL A 621 16.52 -15.69 -19.48
C VAL A 621 17.26 -15.50 -20.81
N ARG A 622 16.59 -14.95 -21.83
CA ARG A 622 17.13 -14.80 -23.19
C ARG A 622 17.95 -13.51 -23.33
N ASP A 623 17.38 -12.38 -22.87
CA ASP A 623 17.88 -11.05 -23.24
C ASP A 623 18.34 -10.22 -22.02
N ALA A 624 17.62 -10.26 -20.90
CA ALA A 624 17.81 -9.26 -19.82
C ALA A 624 18.73 -9.71 -18.67
N ARG A 625 18.86 -11.02 -18.39
CA ARG A 625 19.55 -11.53 -17.18
C ARG A 625 21.02 -11.12 -17.09
N GLU A 626 21.77 -11.23 -18.18
CA GLU A 626 23.21 -10.93 -18.18
C GLU A 626 23.48 -9.41 -18.13
N PRO A 627 22.85 -8.56 -18.98
CA PRO A 627 22.97 -7.10 -18.85
C PRO A 627 22.53 -6.57 -17.49
N PHE A 628 21.49 -7.17 -16.89
CA PHE A 628 21.04 -6.81 -15.54
C PHE A 628 22.06 -7.17 -14.47
N HIS A 629 22.72 -8.33 -14.56
CA HIS A 629 23.74 -8.72 -13.59
C HIS A 629 24.95 -7.78 -13.65
N GLU A 630 25.43 -7.43 -14.85
CA GLU A 630 26.51 -6.45 -15.05
C GLU A 630 26.13 -5.03 -14.57
N ALA A 631 24.92 -4.56 -14.88
CA ALA A 631 24.42 -3.27 -14.37
C ALA A 631 24.28 -3.26 -12.85
N TYR A 632 23.83 -4.38 -12.26
CA TYR A 632 23.73 -4.55 -10.81
C TYR A 632 25.11 -4.53 -10.14
N MET A 633 26.12 -5.21 -10.71
CA MET A 633 27.50 -5.14 -10.23
C MET A 633 28.10 -3.74 -10.41
N THR A 634 27.83 -3.05 -11.52
CA THR A 634 28.32 -1.69 -11.80
C THR A 634 27.94 -0.68 -10.70
N HIS A 635 26.77 -0.84 -10.07
CA HIS A 635 26.27 0.09 -9.05
C HIS A 635 26.27 -0.45 -7.61
N THR A 636 26.74 -1.67 -7.39
CA THR A 636 26.76 -2.31 -6.06
C THR A 636 28.19 -2.37 -5.51
N SER A 637 28.37 -1.95 -4.26
CA SER A 637 29.68 -2.04 -3.58
C SER A 637 30.17 -3.48 -3.50
N THR A 638 31.45 -3.72 -3.77
CA THR A 638 32.14 -5.00 -3.49
C THR A 638 32.23 -5.32 -2.00
N SER A 639 32.04 -4.31 -1.14
CA SER A 639 31.85 -4.44 0.30
C SER A 639 30.47 -3.85 0.67
N PRO A 640 29.37 -4.60 0.48
CA PRO A 640 28.02 -4.14 0.78
C PRO A 640 27.76 -4.20 2.29
N ASN A 641 26.98 -3.26 2.82
CA ASN A 641 26.62 -3.25 4.24
C ASN A 641 25.64 -4.39 4.55
N TYR A 642 26.08 -5.35 5.37
CA TYR A 642 25.28 -6.53 5.71
C TYR A 642 24.13 -6.23 6.68
N GLN A 643 24.22 -5.19 7.51
CA GLN A 643 23.15 -4.77 8.41
C GLN A 643 21.94 -4.23 7.64
N ILE A 644 22.15 -3.57 6.49
CA ILE A 644 21.07 -3.21 5.56
C ILE A 644 20.46 -4.48 4.97
N LEU A 645 21.26 -5.44 4.50
CA LEU A 645 20.75 -6.70 3.93
C LEU A 645 19.97 -7.56 4.93
N THR A 646 20.39 -7.63 6.20
CA THR A 646 19.60 -8.32 7.25
C THR A 646 18.29 -7.59 7.54
N SER A 647 18.28 -6.25 7.52
CA SER A 647 17.04 -5.48 7.67
C SER A 647 16.04 -5.74 6.53
N LEU A 648 16.52 -5.99 5.30
CA LEU A 648 15.67 -6.34 4.15
C LEU A 648 15.07 -7.74 4.29
N ASP A 649 15.84 -8.73 4.74
CA ASP A 649 15.34 -10.09 5.03
C ASP A 649 14.32 -10.10 6.18
N LEU A 650 14.59 -9.34 7.25
CA LEU A 650 13.67 -9.14 8.38
C LEU A 650 12.38 -8.41 7.98
N GLY A 651 12.48 -7.32 7.21
CA GLY A 651 11.33 -6.59 6.70
C GLY A 651 10.46 -7.46 5.79
N ARG A 652 11.08 -8.30 4.97
CA ARG A 652 10.39 -9.31 4.16
C ARG A 652 9.66 -10.36 5.02
N ARG A 653 10.23 -10.82 6.13
CA ARG A 653 9.49 -11.67 7.09
C ARG A 653 8.27 -10.93 7.63
N GLN A 654 8.42 -9.67 8.02
CA GLN A 654 7.34 -8.92 8.61
C GLN A 654 6.15 -8.81 7.66
N VAL A 655 6.37 -8.45 6.39
CA VAL A 655 5.26 -8.29 5.45
C VAL A 655 4.54 -9.59 5.06
N GLU A 656 5.22 -10.75 5.09
CA GLU A 656 4.57 -12.06 4.87
C GLU A 656 3.73 -12.55 6.08
N LEU A 657 3.91 -11.96 7.27
CA LEU A 657 3.19 -12.37 8.50
C LEU A 657 2.20 -11.31 9.00
N GLU A 658 2.57 -10.03 8.91
CA GLU A 658 1.87 -8.88 9.49
C GLU A 658 1.44 -7.86 8.42
N GLY A 659 1.87 -8.00 7.16
CA GLY A 659 1.72 -6.96 6.13
C GLY A 659 0.28 -6.52 5.89
N TYR A 660 -0.67 -7.45 5.92
CA TYR A 660 -2.10 -7.14 5.79
C TYR A 660 -2.65 -6.31 6.96
N GLU A 661 -2.29 -6.66 8.21
CA GLU A 661 -2.67 -5.88 9.40
C GLU A 661 -2.10 -4.46 9.31
N LEU A 662 -0.79 -4.36 9.05
CA LEU A 662 -0.04 -3.11 9.10
C LEU A 662 -0.57 -2.11 8.07
N VAL A 663 -0.89 -2.57 6.85
CA VAL A 663 -1.46 -1.72 5.81
C VAL A 663 -2.92 -1.35 6.09
N GLN A 664 -3.75 -2.30 6.53
CA GLN A 664 -5.13 -1.99 6.93
C GLN A 664 -5.14 -0.91 8.03
N ARG A 665 -4.34 -1.11 9.08
CA ARG A 665 -4.17 -0.16 10.19
C ARG A 665 -3.65 1.21 9.74
N GLN A 666 -2.72 1.27 8.79
CA GLN A 666 -2.23 2.53 8.20
C GLN A 666 -3.38 3.32 7.53
N LEU A 667 -4.24 2.64 6.77
CA LEU A 667 -5.40 3.23 6.09
C LEU A 667 -6.51 3.67 7.08
N ASP A 668 -6.74 2.89 8.14
CA ASP A 668 -7.70 3.21 9.20
C ASP A 668 -7.29 4.46 10.00
N LEU A 669 -6.00 4.55 10.33
CA LEU A 669 -5.42 5.70 11.04
C LEU A 669 -5.47 6.97 10.19
N ALA A 670 -5.25 6.84 8.88
CA ALA A 670 -5.40 7.95 7.95
C ALA A 670 -6.84 8.45 7.88
N THR A 671 -7.79 7.54 7.72
CA THR A 671 -9.23 7.85 7.73
C THR A 671 -9.67 8.48 9.05
N SER A 672 -9.07 8.07 10.18
CA SER A 672 -9.33 8.66 11.49
C SER A 672 -8.88 10.12 11.57
N LEU A 673 -7.69 10.45 11.06
CA LEU A 673 -7.16 11.82 11.02
C LEU A 673 -8.00 12.72 10.09
N THR A 674 -8.34 12.25 8.88
CA THR A 674 -9.12 13.06 7.94
C THR A 674 -10.54 13.33 8.46
N GLN A 675 -11.15 12.39 9.17
CA GLN A 675 -12.44 12.59 9.82
C GLN A 675 -12.38 13.50 11.05
N ALA A 676 -11.30 13.44 11.84
CA ALA A 676 -11.09 14.38 12.95
C ALA A 676 -11.02 15.82 12.45
N ILE A 677 -10.19 16.09 11.43
CA ILE A 677 -10.07 17.41 10.78
C ILE A 677 -11.42 17.87 10.23
N ALA A 678 -12.14 17.01 9.50
CA ALA A 678 -13.40 17.37 8.86
C ALA A 678 -14.58 17.61 9.83
N ARG A 679 -14.56 17.02 11.03
CA ARG A 679 -15.67 17.14 12.00
C ARG A 679 -15.40 18.11 13.15
N HIS A 680 -14.16 18.28 13.59
CA HIS A 680 -13.86 19.10 14.75
C HIS A 680 -14.24 20.58 14.48
N PRO A 681 -15.05 21.24 15.34
CA PRO A 681 -15.60 22.56 15.05
C PRO A 681 -14.55 23.63 14.73
N ILE A 682 -13.42 23.59 15.43
CA ILE A 682 -12.30 24.53 15.24
C ILE A 682 -11.43 24.13 14.04
N LEU A 683 -10.90 22.89 13.96
CA LEU A 683 -9.99 22.45 12.88
C LEU A 683 -10.51 22.77 11.48
N ARG A 684 -11.78 22.45 11.20
CA ARG A 684 -12.41 22.67 9.88
C ARG A 684 -12.49 24.13 9.41
N ARG A 685 -12.21 25.09 10.31
CA ARG A 685 -12.13 26.53 9.96
C ARG A 685 -10.79 26.86 9.30
N PHE A 686 -9.72 26.22 9.73
CA PHE A 686 -8.34 26.50 9.31
C PHE A 686 -7.76 25.45 8.36
N PHE A 687 -8.20 24.19 8.51
CA PHE A 687 -7.67 23.03 7.80
C PHE A 687 -8.74 22.35 6.96
N ARG A 688 -8.40 22.04 5.70
CA ARG A 688 -9.21 21.20 4.82
C ARG A 688 -8.35 20.08 4.25
N VAL A 689 -8.81 18.84 4.33
CA VAL A 689 -8.13 17.73 3.62
C VAL A 689 -8.48 17.84 2.13
N VAL A 690 -7.45 17.87 1.30
CA VAL A 690 -7.56 17.88 -0.17
C VAL A 690 -7.99 16.49 -0.62
N ASP A 691 -9.04 16.40 -1.44
CA ASP A 691 -9.73 15.15 -1.78
C ASP A 691 -9.52 14.71 -3.25
N ALA A 692 -10.04 13.55 -3.63
CA ALA A 692 -9.81 13.00 -4.97
C ALA A 692 -10.34 13.91 -6.10
N TYR A 693 -11.33 14.76 -5.86
CA TYR A 693 -11.82 15.70 -6.87
C TYR A 693 -10.96 16.95 -6.96
N ASP A 694 -10.24 17.31 -5.88
CA ASP A 694 -9.23 18.36 -5.91
C ASP A 694 -7.96 17.90 -6.64
N LEU A 695 -7.56 16.64 -6.46
CA LEU A 695 -6.32 16.08 -7.02
C LEU A 695 -6.46 15.49 -8.43
N ILE A 696 -7.66 15.12 -8.87
CA ILE A 696 -7.92 14.51 -10.18
C ILE A 696 -8.87 15.42 -10.98
N PRO A 697 -8.45 15.95 -12.15
CA PRO A 697 -9.29 16.76 -13.04
C PRO A 697 -10.55 16.03 -13.48
N GLU A 698 -11.65 16.77 -13.67
CA GLU A 698 -12.97 16.20 -13.98
C GLU A 698 -13.00 15.19 -15.14
N PRO A 699 -12.33 15.40 -16.29
CA PRO A 699 -12.30 14.42 -17.38
C PRO A 699 -11.59 13.10 -17.06
N LEU A 700 -10.80 13.06 -15.99
CA LEU A 700 -9.99 11.91 -15.56
C LEU A 700 -10.56 11.21 -14.30
N ARG A 701 -11.67 11.72 -13.74
CA ARG A 701 -12.38 11.09 -12.62
C ARG A 701 -13.19 9.89 -13.13
N GLY A 702 -13.11 8.77 -12.40
CA GLY A 702 -13.95 7.60 -12.66
C GLY A 702 -15.22 7.58 -11.79
N ILE A 703 -15.58 6.40 -11.32
CA ILE A 703 -16.78 6.17 -10.48
C ILE A 703 -16.53 6.48 -8.99
N GLY A 704 -15.27 6.66 -8.57
CA GLY A 704 -14.92 6.97 -7.20
C GLY A 704 -15.44 8.32 -6.72
N GLY A 705 -15.99 8.35 -5.50
CA GLY A 705 -16.29 9.61 -4.81
C GLY A 705 -15.05 10.32 -4.27
N LYS A 706 -15.22 11.53 -3.73
CA LYS A 706 -14.18 12.38 -3.13
C LYS A 706 -13.20 11.66 -2.17
N MET A 707 -13.72 10.78 -1.32
CA MET A 707 -12.93 9.97 -0.37
C MET A 707 -13.59 8.58 -0.25
N PRO A 708 -13.29 7.62 -1.15
CA PRO A 708 -14.05 6.36 -1.23
C PRO A 708 -14.01 5.54 0.06
N LEU A 709 -12.83 5.39 0.67
CA LEU A 709 -12.64 4.66 1.94
C LEU A 709 -13.43 5.28 3.12
N ARG A 710 -13.81 6.56 3.02
CA ARG A 710 -14.65 7.24 4.03
C ARG A 710 -16.10 6.74 3.99
N GLN A 711 -16.55 6.18 2.88
CA GLN A 711 -17.89 5.64 2.66
C GLN A 711 -17.93 4.13 2.96
N GLY A 712 -16.88 3.41 2.57
CA GLY A 712 -16.70 1.99 2.88
C GLY A 712 -15.49 1.38 2.16
N LEU A 713 -15.12 0.15 2.55
CA LEU A 713 -14.10 -0.61 1.85
C LEU A 713 -14.58 -1.03 0.45
N SER A 714 -15.88 -1.29 0.28
CA SER A 714 -16.47 -1.64 -1.02
C SER A 714 -16.38 -0.49 -2.03
N ASP A 715 -16.62 0.75 -1.60
CA ASP A 715 -16.52 1.93 -2.48
C ASP A 715 -15.07 2.26 -2.84
N MET A 716 -14.13 2.08 -1.89
CA MET A 716 -12.70 2.11 -2.22
C MET A 716 -12.35 1.05 -3.26
N TRP A 717 -12.81 -0.19 -3.09
CA TRP A 717 -12.52 -1.29 -4.02
C TRP A 717 -13.04 -1.02 -5.42
N ARG A 718 -14.27 -0.51 -5.56
CA ARG A 718 -14.87 -0.12 -6.85
C ARG A 718 -14.03 0.94 -7.58
N ALA A 719 -13.72 2.05 -6.91
CA ALA A 719 -12.88 3.11 -7.48
C ALA A 719 -11.50 2.57 -7.88
N TRP A 720 -10.85 1.80 -6.99
CA TRP A 720 -9.55 1.19 -7.26
C TRP A 720 -9.59 0.14 -8.38
N ARG A 721 -10.78 -0.37 -8.75
CA ARG A 721 -10.98 -1.31 -9.87
C ARG A 721 -11.16 -0.65 -11.23
N GLU A 722 -11.95 0.41 -11.32
CA GLU A 722 -12.40 0.97 -12.61
C GLU A 722 -11.69 2.28 -13.00
N ASP A 723 -11.33 3.12 -12.04
CA ASP A 723 -10.89 4.51 -12.30
C ASP A 723 -9.46 4.55 -12.88
N GLU A 724 -9.13 5.53 -13.73
CA GLU A 724 -7.75 5.67 -14.22
C GLU A 724 -6.80 6.02 -13.06
N PHE A 725 -7.19 7.03 -12.27
CA PHE A 725 -6.47 7.49 -11.10
C PHE A 725 -7.31 7.31 -9.83
N VAL A 726 -6.64 6.99 -8.74
CA VAL A 726 -7.20 7.02 -7.38
C VAL A 726 -6.20 7.67 -6.43
N VAL A 727 -6.65 8.10 -5.25
CA VAL A 727 -5.77 8.65 -4.21
C VAL A 727 -5.54 7.61 -3.11
N ASP A 728 -4.27 7.38 -2.77
CA ASP A 728 -3.80 6.62 -1.61
C ASP A 728 -4.27 7.30 -0.32
N PRO A 729 -5.20 6.70 0.46
CA PRO A 729 -5.73 7.33 1.67
C PRO A 729 -4.66 7.65 2.71
N SER A 730 -3.49 7.00 2.68
CA SER A 730 -2.39 7.27 3.60
C SER A 730 -1.60 8.54 3.28
N ARG A 731 -1.86 9.20 2.15
CA ARG A 731 -1.31 10.53 1.78
C ARG A 731 -2.35 11.60 2.04
N ILE A 732 -2.14 12.35 3.12
CA ILE A 732 -3.11 13.27 3.67
C ILE A 732 -2.60 14.69 3.44
N THR A 733 -2.82 15.20 2.24
CA THR A 733 -2.58 16.60 1.90
C THR A 733 -3.64 17.46 2.59
N VAL A 734 -3.21 18.35 3.47
CA VAL A 734 -4.05 19.30 4.19
C VAL A 734 -3.76 20.70 3.66
N GLU A 735 -4.79 21.36 3.14
CA GLU A 735 -4.78 22.78 2.84
C GLU A 735 -4.74 23.60 4.13
N ILE A 736 -3.83 24.56 4.18
CA ILE A 736 -3.57 25.46 5.32
C ILE A 736 -3.81 26.94 5.00
N THR A 737 -4.32 27.27 3.80
CA THR A 737 -4.54 28.65 3.30
C THR A 737 -5.13 29.59 4.36
N LYS A 738 -6.14 29.11 5.09
CA LYS A 738 -6.90 29.88 6.09
C LYS A 738 -6.16 30.12 7.41
N THR A 739 -4.98 29.52 7.61
CA THR A 739 -4.12 29.81 8.77
C THR A 739 -3.42 31.16 8.66
N GLY A 740 -3.35 31.75 7.46
CA GLY A 740 -2.55 32.94 7.21
C GLY A 740 -1.04 32.70 7.21
N VAL A 741 -0.59 31.44 7.21
CA VAL A 741 0.83 31.05 7.26
C VAL A 741 1.16 30.22 6.01
N ASP A 742 2.33 30.47 5.42
CA ASP A 742 2.86 29.66 4.32
C ASP A 742 3.37 28.27 4.80
N GLY A 743 3.52 27.32 3.89
CA GLY A 743 3.93 25.96 4.24
C GLY A 743 5.38 25.81 4.72
N ASP A 744 6.33 26.70 4.41
CA ASP A 744 7.69 26.61 4.97
C ASP A 744 7.69 27.01 6.45
N THR A 745 7.06 28.15 6.76
CA THR A 745 6.85 28.63 8.12
C THR A 745 5.96 27.68 8.94
N PHE A 746 4.89 27.14 8.36
CA PHE A 746 4.03 26.18 9.06
C PHE A 746 4.77 24.89 9.43
N LYS A 747 5.65 24.40 8.55
CA LYS A 747 6.48 23.22 8.80
C LYS A 747 7.53 23.47 9.89
N HIS A 748 8.35 24.50 9.73
CA HIS A 748 9.48 24.74 10.63
C HIS A 748 9.03 25.34 11.96
N ASP A 749 8.50 26.57 11.91
CA ASP A 749 8.19 27.37 13.10
C ASP A 749 6.99 26.83 13.89
N TYR A 750 5.99 26.22 13.25
CA TYR A 750 4.77 25.78 13.93
C TYR A 750 4.73 24.29 14.27
N LEU A 751 5.26 23.40 13.42
CA LEU A 751 5.24 21.94 13.67
C LEU A 751 6.56 21.41 14.25
N MET A 752 7.68 21.62 13.56
CA MET A 752 8.96 21.01 13.92
C MET A 752 9.55 21.61 15.20
N ASP A 753 9.72 22.93 15.27
CA ASP A 753 10.47 23.56 16.36
C ASP A 753 9.66 23.65 17.67
N ARG A 754 8.33 23.69 17.60
CA ARG A 754 7.44 23.78 18.77
C ARG A 754 6.97 22.44 19.31
N PHE A 755 6.67 21.48 18.42
CA PHE A 755 6.00 20.23 18.78
C PHE A 755 6.77 18.98 18.31
N GLY A 756 7.94 19.14 17.67
CA GLY A 756 8.73 18.01 17.18
C GLY A 756 8.08 17.22 16.04
N ILE A 757 7.04 17.76 15.40
CA ILE A 757 6.30 17.08 14.33
C ILE A 757 7.03 17.30 13.00
N GLN A 758 7.64 16.25 12.47
CA GLN A 758 8.32 16.27 11.17
C GLN A 758 7.35 15.99 10.03
N VAL A 759 7.44 16.78 8.97
CA VAL A 759 6.65 16.62 7.73
C VAL A 759 7.58 16.54 6.52
N ASN A 760 7.32 15.62 5.61
CA ASN A 760 8.19 15.36 4.45
C ASN A 760 8.02 16.36 3.31
N LYS A 761 6.82 16.90 3.07
CA LYS A 761 6.54 17.86 2.00
C LYS A 761 5.52 18.90 2.46
N THR A 762 5.76 20.13 2.03
CA THR A 762 4.80 21.25 2.01
C THR A 762 4.78 21.85 0.61
N SER A 763 3.69 22.51 0.24
CA SER A 763 3.67 23.54 -0.80
C SER A 763 3.48 24.91 -0.14
N ARG A 764 3.20 25.97 -0.90
CA ARG A 764 2.91 27.30 -0.32
C ARG A 764 1.70 27.27 0.64
N ASN A 765 0.67 26.49 0.31
CA ASN A 765 -0.63 26.47 0.99
C ASN A 765 -1.09 25.06 1.41
N THR A 766 -0.23 24.05 1.31
CA THR A 766 -0.53 22.67 1.76
C THR A 766 0.59 22.04 2.58
N VAL A 767 0.21 21.10 3.44
CA VAL A 767 1.10 20.25 4.23
C VAL A 767 0.70 18.78 4.06
N LEU A 768 1.66 17.90 3.73
CA LEU A 768 1.40 16.49 3.47
C LEU A 768 1.78 15.61 4.67
N PHE A 769 0.77 15.24 5.46
CA PHE A 769 0.90 14.22 6.49
C PHE A 769 0.79 12.83 5.86
N MET A 770 1.59 11.87 6.35
CA MET A 770 1.59 10.52 5.78
C MET A 770 1.58 9.48 6.89
N THR A 771 0.60 8.59 6.87
CA THR A 771 0.63 7.40 7.74
C THR A 771 1.50 6.33 7.11
N ASN A 772 2.12 5.50 7.95
CA ASN A 772 2.96 4.37 7.57
C ASN A 772 2.70 3.20 8.52
N ILE A 773 3.26 2.02 8.21
CA ILE A 773 3.10 0.80 9.01
C ILE A 773 3.56 0.93 10.48
N GLY A 774 4.44 1.89 10.80
CA GLY A 774 4.90 2.20 12.16
C GLY A 774 4.05 3.25 12.89
N THR A 775 3.02 3.81 12.25
CA THR A 775 2.21 4.90 12.82
C THR A 775 1.31 4.38 13.94
N SER A 776 1.34 5.05 15.11
CA SER A 776 0.56 4.67 16.28
C SER A 776 -0.71 5.50 16.43
N ARG A 777 -1.72 4.95 17.12
CA ARG A 777 -2.93 5.70 17.51
C ARG A 777 -2.58 6.96 18.31
N SER A 778 -1.62 6.85 19.23
CA SER A 778 -1.13 7.98 20.04
C SER A 778 -0.47 9.07 19.21
N GLY A 779 0.25 8.72 18.14
CA GLY A 779 0.83 9.69 17.21
C GLY A 779 -0.23 10.48 16.45
N ILE A 780 -1.30 9.82 15.99
CA ILE A 780 -2.44 10.50 15.37
C ILE A 780 -3.19 11.39 16.38
N ALA A 781 -3.40 10.92 17.61
CA ALA A 781 -4.04 11.70 18.66
C ALA A 781 -3.22 12.97 19.00
N TYR A 782 -1.89 12.84 19.14
CA TYR A 782 -0.99 13.96 19.37
C TYR A 782 -1.00 14.97 18.22
N LEU A 783 -1.01 14.52 16.97
CA LEU A 783 -1.14 15.41 15.81
C LEU A 783 -2.47 16.16 15.83
N ILE A 784 -3.59 15.50 16.14
CA ILE A 784 -4.89 16.16 16.28
C ILE A 784 -4.86 17.20 17.40
N GLU A 785 -4.31 16.86 18.57
CA GLU A 785 -4.15 17.77 19.71
C GLU A 785 -3.33 19.03 19.34
N VAL A 786 -2.21 18.85 18.62
CA VAL A 786 -1.38 19.96 18.13
C VAL A 786 -2.14 20.81 17.12
N LEU A 787 -2.85 20.22 16.16
CA LEU A 787 -3.66 20.97 15.20
C LEU A 787 -4.78 21.77 15.88
N VAL A 788 -5.36 21.27 16.99
CA VAL A 788 -6.35 22.03 17.78
C VAL A 788 -5.69 23.24 18.44
N LYS A 789 -4.59 23.06 19.17
CA LYS A 789 -3.82 24.16 19.80
C LYS A 789 -3.35 25.21 18.79
N LEU A 790 -2.95 24.78 17.60
CA LEU A 790 -2.59 25.67 16.50
C LEU A 790 -3.81 26.46 16.01
N SER A 791 -4.97 25.81 15.87
CA SER A 791 -6.21 26.46 15.44
C SER A 791 -6.71 27.51 16.45
N GLU A 792 -6.63 27.22 17.75
CA GLU A 792 -6.97 28.17 18.82
C GLU A 792 -6.07 29.42 18.71
N ARG A 793 -4.76 29.24 18.51
CA ARG A 793 -3.82 30.34 18.28
C ARG A 793 -4.09 31.11 16.98
N PHE A 794 -4.46 30.44 15.89
CA PHE A 794 -4.81 31.14 14.64
C PHE A 794 -6.13 31.90 14.76
N GLU A 795 -7.05 31.47 15.63
CA GLU A 795 -8.25 32.23 15.96
C GLU A 795 -7.90 33.53 16.69
N GLU A 796 -7.05 33.49 17.73
CA GLU A 796 -6.52 34.68 18.40
C GLU A 796 -5.82 35.65 17.41
N LEU A 797 -4.92 35.14 16.56
CA LEU A 797 -4.19 35.95 15.57
C LEU A 797 -5.10 36.53 14.46
N SER A 798 -6.20 35.84 14.13
CA SER A 798 -7.17 36.28 13.11
C SER A 798 -7.99 37.50 13.57
N GLU A 799 -8.14 37.72 14.88
CA GLU A 799 -8.78 38.92 15.44
C GLU A 799 -7.88 40.17 15.33
N GLU A 800 -6.57 40.01 15.17
CA GLU A 800 -5.59 41.11 15.05
C GLU A 800 -5.26 41.50 13.59
N LEU A 801 -5.66 40.67 12.60
CA LEU A 801 -5.35 40.88 11.18
C LEU A 801 -6.35 41.83 10.49
N ASP A 802 -5.86 42.67 9.56
CA ASP A 802 -6.72 43.49 8.70
C ASP A 802 -7.50 42.60 7.72
N PRO A 803 -8.86 42.56 7.77
CA PRO A 803 -9.66 41.73 6.88
C PRO A 803 -9.53 42.05 5.38
N ASN A 804 -8.90 43.18 5.03
CA ASN A 804 -8.69 43.61 3.64
C ASN A 804 -7.32 43.17 3.07
N MET A 805 -6.43 42.59 3.90
CA MET A 805 -5.13 42.10 3.45
C MET A 805 -5.24 40.63 3.04
N PRO A 806 -4.84 40.24 1.81
CA PRO A 806 -4.90 38.85 1.37
C PRO A 806 -3.93 38.00 2.18
N LEU A 807 -4.35 36.80 2.56
CA LEU A 807 -3.51 35.86 3.30
C LEU A 807 -2.34 35.37 2.41
N PRO A 808 -1.16 35.02 2.97
CA PRO A 808 -0.02 34.55 2.18
C PRO A 808 -0.29 33.38 1.23
N GLY A 809 -1.26 32.51 1.57
CA GLY A 809 -1.73 31.40 0.74
C GLY A 809 -2.82 31.74 -0.29
N GLU A 810 -3.44 32.92 -0.22
CA GLU A 810 -4.44 33.41 -1.19
C GLU A 810 -3.82 34.10 -2.41
N VAL A 811 -2.52 34.44 -2.33
CA VAL A 811 -1.77 35.02 -3.45
C VAL A 811 -1.71 34.00 -4.60
N PRO A 812 -2.25 34.32 -5.80
CA PRO A 812 -2.28 33.37 -6.92
C PRO A 812 -0.86 32.94 -7.33
N MET A 813 -0.67 31.63 -7.48
CA MET A 813 0.57 31.08 -8.03
C MET A 813 0.56 31.23 -9.56
N PRO A 814 1.71 31.50 -10.19
CA PRO A 814 1.83 31.39 -11.65
C PRO A 814 1.55 29.94 -12.08
N PRO A 815 1.03 29.74 -13.29
CA PRO A 815 0.77 28.40 -13.80
C PRO A 815 2.08 27.61 -13.85
N LEU A 816 1.99 26.33 -13.51
CA LEU A 816 3.09 25.40 -13.61
C LEU A 816 3.57 25.28 -15.07
N PRO A 817 4.83 25.61 -15.39
CA PRO A 817 5.29 25.73 -16.76
C PRO A 817 5.58 24.37 -17.40
N ASP A 818 5.69 24.34 -18.73
CA ASP A 818 6.36 23.26 -19.44
C ASP A 818 7.87 23.37 -19.19
N PHE A 819 8.45 22.28 -18.69
CA PHE A 819 9.87 22.15 -18.38
C PHE A 819 10.63 21.27 -19.38
N SER A 820 9.97 20.73 -20.39
CA SER A 820 10.40 19.54 -21.13
C SER A 820 11.25 19.85 -22.37
N ALA A 821 11.16 21.06 -22.93
CA ALA A 821 11.82 21.48 -24.17
C ALA A 821 13.38 21.45 -24.12
N PHE A 822 13.98 20.67 -25.03
CA PHE A 822 15.42 20.70 -25.34
C PHE A 822 15.76 21.78 -26.38
N SER A 823 17.01 22.27 -26.37
CA SER A 823 17.49 23.18 -27.42
C SER A 823 17.73 22.44 -28.74
N SER A 824 17.83 23.17 -29.85
CA SER A 824 18.03 22.63 -31.20
C SER A 824 19.29 21.77 -31.35
N GLU A 825 20.29 22.01 -30.51
CA GLU A 825 21.59 21.33 -30.52
C GLU A 825 21.53 19.96 -29.81
N TYR A 826 20.53 19.75 -28.96
CA TYR A 826 20.34 18.52 -28.19
C TYR A 826 19.04 17.78 -28.50
N SER A 827 18.06 18.40 -29.16
CA SER A 827 16.89 17.70 -29.72
C SER A 827 17.28 16.85 -30.94
N THR A 828 16.64 15.69 -31.09
CA THR A 828 16.90 14.79 -32.23
C THR A 828 16.47 15.37 -33.58
N ASP A 829 15.36 16.11 -33.60
CA ASP A 829 14.72 16.58 -34.84
C ASP A 829 13.93 17.90 -34.70
N GLY A 830 13.89 18.48 -33.50
CA GLY A 830 13.16 19.72 -33.22
C GLY A 830 11.64 19.61 -33.22
N ILE A 831 11.08 18.40 -33.33
CA ILE A 831 9.62 18.14 -33.32
C ILE A 831 9.26 17.24 -32.13
N ARG A 832 9.93 16.10 -31.96
CA ARG A 832 9.73 15.20 -30.82
C ARG A 832 10.46 15.74 -29.58
N PRO A 833 9.97 15.45 -28.36
CA PRO A 833 10.53 15.99 -27.13
C PRO A 833 11.82 15.28 -26.67
N ASP A 834 12.32 14.27 -27.40
CA ASP A 834 13.53 13.56 -27.00
C ASP A 834 14.81 14.36 -27.25
N GLY A 835 15.72 14.33 -26.27
CA GLY A 835 17.00 15.05 -26.36
C GLY A 835 18.20 14.40 -25.67
N ASP A 836 19.41 14.73 -26.14
CA ASP A 836 20.69 14.23 -25.62
C ASP A 836 21.16 15.02 -24.38
N LEU A 837 20.51 14.68 -23.27
CA LEU A 837 20.90 15.09 -21.91
C LEU A 837 22.39 14.82 -21.60
N ARG A 838 22.98 13.75 -22.16
CA ARG A 838 24.35 13.34 -21.86
C ARG A 838 25.37 14.27 -22.55
N ALA A 839 25.18 14.58 -23.82
CA ALA A 839 26.04 15.50 -24.56
C ALA A 839 26.07 16.88 -23.87
N ALA A 840 24.90 17.43 -23.54
CA ALA A 840 24.79 18.71 -22.84
C ALA A 840 25.47 18.69 -21.45
N PHE A 841 25.28 17.61 -20.67
CA PHE A 841 25.95 17.46 -19.38
C PHE A 841 27.48 17.50 -19.50
N PHE A 842 28.07 16.74 -20.44
CA PHE A 842 29.52 16.72 -20.61
C PHE A 842 30.08 18.00 -21.23
N GLN A 843 29.33 18.68 -22.12
CA GLN A 843 29.69 20.03 -22.58
C GLN A 843 29.74 21.02 -21.40
N GLY A 844 28.77 20.93 -20.48
CA GLY A 844 28.74 21.70 -19.24
C GLY A 844 29.89 21.43 -18.25
N GLN A 845 30.71 20.39 -18.47
CA GLN A 845 31.93 20.13 -17.70
C GLN A 845 33.21 20.69 -18.37
N GLN A 846 33.14 21.12 -19.64
CA GLN A 846 34.31 21.61 -20.36
C GLN A 846 34.75 22.99 -19.85
N ARG A 847 36.07 23.19 -19.71
CA ARG A 847 36.62 24.43 -19.16
C ARG A 847 36.29 25.61 -20.08
N GLY A 848 35.48 26.52 -19.57
CA GLY A 848 35.09 27.76 -20.26
C GLY A 848 33.78 27.68 -21.05
N ALA A 849 33.19 26.50 -21.20
CA ALA A 849 31.92 26.28 -21.91
C ALA A 849 30.66 26.70 -21.13
N VAL A 850 30.81 27.07 -19.85
CA VAL A 850 29.73 27.54 -18.98
C VAL A 850 29.98 28.98 -18.57
N GLU A 851 28.91 29.78 -18.54
CA GLU A 851 28.83 31.03 -17.78
C GLU A 851 27.85 30.89 -16.61
N TYR A 852 28.00 31.77 -15.62
CA TYR A 852 27.06 31.91 -14.51
C TYR A 852 26.27 33.19 -14.70
N VAL A 853 24.95 33.09 -14.71
CA VAL A 853 24.06 34.21 -15.09
C VAL A 853 22.96 34.37 -14.04
N SER A 854 22.82 35.59 -13.50
CA SER A 854 21.78 35.89 -12.51
C SER A 854 20.37 35.76 -13.13
N GLN A 855 19.36 35.51 -12.28
CA GLN A 855 17.98 35.39 -12.75
C GLN A 855 17.51 36.64 -13.50
N ALA A 856 17.82 37.84 -13.00
CA ALA A 856 17.45 39.10 -13.65
C ALA A 856 18.11 39.27 -15.03
N GLU A 857 19.38 38.87 -15.17
CA GLU A 857 20.08 38.92 -16.46
C GLU A 857 19.53 37.86 -17.44
N LEU A 858 19.18 36.66 -16.98
CA LEU A 858 18.51 35.67 -17.80
C LEU A 858 17.12 36.12 -18.26
N SER A 859 16.31 36.69 -17.36
CA SER A 859 15.01 37.25 -17.71
C SER A 859 15.12 38.34 -18.78
N ARG A 860 16.18 39.16 -18.73
CA ARG A 860 16.49 40.15 -19.77
C ARG A 860 16.87 39.48 -21.10
N ARG A 861 17.83 38.56 -21.10
CA ARG A 861 18.27 37.84 -22.31
C ARG A 861 17.13 37.10 -23.01
N VAL A 862 16.29 36.40 -22.25
CA VAL A 862 15.09 35.71 -22.76
C VAL A 862 14.07 36.72 -23.33
N ALA A 863 13.88 37.88 -22.69
CA ALA A 863 13.02 38.95 -23.22
C ALA A 863 13.60 39.64 -24.48
N GLU A 864 14.93 39.66 -24.63
CA GLU A 864 15.65 40.11 -25.83
C GLU A 864 15.64 39.05 -26.96
N GLY A 865 15.10 37.85 -26.70
CA GLY A 865 14.90 36.77 -27.67
C GLY A 865 15.97 35.68 -27.68
N GLU A 866 16.93 35.71 -26.75
CA GLU A 866 17.87 34.60 -26.58
C GLU A 866 17.17 33.32 -26.09
N ARG A 867 17.80 32.17 -26.33
CA ARG A 867 17.37 30.86 -25.81
C ARG A 867 18.50 30.24 -24.96
N PRO A 868 18.73 30.73 -23.73
CA PRO A 868 19.80 30.22 -22.88
C PRO A 868 19.58 28.74 -22.56
N VAL A 869 20.65 27.93 -22.62
CA VAL A 869 20.54 26.47 -22.41
C VAL A 869 21.16 26.10 -21.07
N SER A 870 20.47 25.30 -20.26
CA SER A 870 20.97 24.87 -18.96
C SER A 870 22.20 23.95 -19.10
N ALA A 871 23.25 24.23 -18.33
CA ALA A 871 24.45 23.38 -18.21
C ALA A 871 24.39 22.43 -17.01
N GLY A 872 23.26 22.39 -16.29
CA GLY A 872 23.14 21.67 -15.01
C GLY A 872 21.71 21.24 -14.70
N PHE A 873 21.59 20.37 -13.71
CA PHE A 873 20.31 20.09 -13.07
C PHE A 873 19.95 21.27 -12.17
N VAL A 874 18.70 21.73 -12.21
CA VAL A 874 18.14 22.65 -11.22
C VAL A 874 16.97 21.94 -10.54
N THR A 875 16.99 21.84 -9.22
CA THR A 875 16.01 21.06 -8.44
C THR A 875 15.64 21.82 -7.15
N PRO A 876 14.55 22.62 -7.17
CA PRO A 876 14.01 23.25 -5.96
C PRO A 876 13.26 22.25 -5.08
N TYR A 877 13.31 22.46 -3.76
CA TYR A 877 12.62 21.65 -2.76
C TYR A 877 11.72 22.54 -1.88
N PRO A 878 10.38 22.54 -2.02
CA PRO A 878 9.56 21.78 -2.96
C PRO A 878 9.68 22.28 -4.43
N PRO A 879 9.17 21.52 -5.42
CA PRO A 879 8.53 20.20 -5.33
C PRO A 879 9.49 19.00 -5.21
N GLY A 880 10.80 19.17 -5.46
CA GLY A 880 11.83 18.16 -5.22
C GLY A 880 12.22 17.27 -6.42
N PHE A 881 11.77 17.62 -7.63
CA PHE A 881 12.20 17.03 -8.90
C PHE A 881 12.93 18.07 -9.80
N PRO A 882 13.72 17.65 -10.80
CA PRO A 882 14.46 18.58 -11.65
C PRO A 882 13.54 19.41 -12.57
N VAL A 883 13.47 20.71 -12.31
CA VAL A 883 12.76 21.68 -13.16
C VAL A 883 13.53 22.00 -14.43
N LEU A 884 14.87 21.93 -14.37
CA LEU A 884 15.74 21.97 -15.55
C LEU A 884 16.73 20.82 -15.50
N VAL A 885 17.02 20.23 -16.65
CA VAL A 885 18.14 19.32 -16.87
C VAL A 885 19.10 19.89 -17.92
N PRO A 886 20.38 19.46 -17.96
CA PRO A 886 21.31 19.87 -19.00
C PRO A 886 20.74 19.71 -20.42
N GLY A 887 20.92 20.73 -21.26
CA GLY A 887 20.46 20.75 -22.65
C GLY A 887 19.06 21.31 -22.87
N GLN A 888 18.32 21.63 -21.79
CA GLN A 888 17.02 22.27 -21.88
C GLN A 888 17.09 23.78 -21.96
N VAL A 889 16.13 24.37 -22.66
CA VAL A 889 16.00 25.83 -22.79
C VAL A 889 15.46 26.41 -21.50
N ILE A 890 16.09 27.47 -21.00
CA ILE A 890 15.61 28.25 -19.87
C ILE A 890 14.57 29.24 -20.41
N SER A 891 13.29 28.89 -20.32
CA SER A 891 12.19 29.73 -20.78
C SER A 891 11.84 30.85 -19.79
N ARG A 892 10.99 31.78 -20.23
CA ARG A 892 10.48 32.85 -19.35
C ARG A 892 9.61 32.27 -18.24
N GLU A 893 8.74 31.32 -18.59
CA GLU A 893 7.79 30.68 -17.69
C GLU A 893 8.52 29.90 -16.59
N VAL A 894 9.67 29.28 -16.91
CA VAL A 894 10.56 28.67 -15.91
C VAL A 894 11.17 29.72 -14.98
N LEU A 895 11.63 30.86 -15.50
CA LEU A 895 12.19 31.94 -14.67
C LEU A 895 11.14 32.61 -13.78
N ASP A 896 9.93 32.81 -14.30
CA ASP A 896 8.78 33.36 -13.59
C ASP A 896 8.33 32.40 -12.47
N PHE A 897 8.23 31.08 -12.74
CA PHE A 897 8.00 30.06 -11.72
C PHE A 897 9.10 30.05 -10.65
N MET A 898 10.37 30.08 -11.04
CA MET A 898 11.48 30.14 -10.09
C MET A 898 11.51 31.43 -9.25
N SER A 899 10.89 32.52 -9.70
CA SER A 899 10.83 33.79 -8.97
C SER A 899 9.83 33.81 -7.81
N VAL A 900 8.81 32.94 -7.85
CA VAL A 900 7.76 32.84 -6.82
C VAL A 900 8.00 31.70 -5.83
N LEU A 901 9.01 30.86 -6.07
CA LEU A 901 9.34 29.73 -5.23
C LEU A 901 9.98 30.22 -3.93
N ASP A 902 9.18 30.23 -2.87
CA ASP A 902 9.62 30.53 -1.51
C ASP A 902 10.33 29.30 -0.90
N THR A 903 11.50 28.95 -1.44
CA THR A 903 12.35 27.88 -0.91
C THR A 903 13.79 28.32 -0.71
N ARG A 904 14.35 27.85 0.41
CA ARG A 904 15.76 28.03 0.79
C ARG A 904 16.70 27.00 0.15
N GLU A 905 16.16 25.92 -0.44
CA GLU A 905 16.94 24.79 -0.95
C GLU A 905 16.67 24.53 -2.44
N ILE A 906 17.59 25.01 -3.28
CA ILE A 906 17.58 24.78 -4.74
C ILE A 906 18.90 24.14 -5.15
N HIS A 907 18.89 22.85 -5.46
CA HIS A 907 20.11 22.15 -5.90
C HIS A 907 20.48 22.59 -7.32
N GLY A 908 21.75 22.95 -7.52
CA GLY A 908 22.29 23.35 -8.83
C GLY A 908 22.11 24.82 -9.21
N TYR A 909 21.47 25.61 -8.36
CA TYR A 909 21.45 27.07 -8.41
C TYR A 909 22.40 27.66 -7.35
N ASP A 910 23.12 28.73 -7.69
CA ASP A 910 23.98 29.46 -6.76
C ASP A 910 23.38 30.87 -6.56
N ALA A 911 23.01 31.22 -5.33
CA ALA A 911 22.31 32.50 -5.08
C ALA A 911 23.16 33.76 -5.35
N VAL A 912 24.50 33.63 -5.43
CA VAL A 912 25.43 34.73 -5.70
C VAL A 912 25.82 34.78 -7.18
N ARG A 913 26.00 33.62 -7.81
CA ARG A 913 26.45 33.51 -9.21
C ARG A 913 25.31 33.35 -10.21
N GLY A 914 24.17 32.83 -9.77
CA GLY A 914 23.01 32.50 -10.59
C GLY A 914 23.04 31.09 -11.19
N TYR A 915 22.36 30.94 -12.32
CA TYR A 915 22.22 29.69 -13.06
C TYR A 915 23.50 29.35 -13.84
N ARG A 916 23.76 28.05 -14.03
CA ARG A 916 24.82 27.55 -14.92
C ARG A 916 24.27 27.41 -16.34
N VAL A 917 24.74 28.24 -17.25
CA VAL A 917 24.27 28.34 -18.64
C VAL A 917 25.38 27.93 -19.59
N LEU A 918 25.06 27.12 -20.60
CA LEU A 918 25.97 26.79 -21.69
C LEU A 918 26.20 28.02 -22.55
N LYS A 919 27.46 28.30 -22.90
CA LYS A 919 27.77 29.33 -23.88
C LYS A 919 27.43 28.86 -25.30
N PRO A 920 26.97 29.77 -26.17
CA PRO A 920 26.84 29.52 -27.60
C PRO A 920 28.16 29.10 -28.28
#